data_AF-A0A4Y5YKE9-F1
#
_entry.id   AF-A0A4Y5YKE9-F1
#
_cell.length_a   1.000
_cell.length_b   1.000
_cell.length_c   1.000
_cell.angle_alpha   90.00
_cell.angle_beta   90.00
_cell.angle_gamma   90.00
#
_symmetry.space_group_name_H-M   'P 1'
#
loop_
_entity.id
_entity.type
_entity.pdbx_description
1 polymer ?
#
loop_
_entity_poly.entity_id
_entity_poly.type
_entity_poly.pdbx_seq_one_letter_code
_entity_poly.pdbx_strand_id
1 'polypeptide(L)'
;MAKGLVIVSLILGLSACGGGDVEKNPPAQQNPQSDVYTGPAAATADIQKYKTSLWDNISTQEKCGACHTEGNQAPYFASRNDVNDAYAATNPLVDLTDPKASRLVSKVAGGHNCWLASDSACGETMTQWIKLWADERVSSANTIELTAPVIRDPGSSKNFPDDSSLFSQHVYPIVNQYCASCHNEGVQAAQSPFFASNDIEQAYEAAKGVINLDDPAQSRLVVRLGSEFHNCWSNCVDDSIEMRDAIIAFSDGIELDEISPDMVVSKSLRLTDGITASSGGRFETDVIALYQFKTGEGSIAYDTSGISPAANLSLTGDVDWLGSWGLSFTNGKAQASTANSKKLHDLITATGELSVEAWVTPNNVTQEGPARIVTYSAGDDARNFTLGQTLYNYDVMLRTEASNTNGEPALSTPDADEVLQATLQHVVMTYNATAGRSIYVNGQLIDVVDEDIAPLANWDDSFALILGKEASNQHVWQGDIRLLAIYNRVLAPEQVQQNYNVGVGEKFFLLFSISHLIDLPNTYVMFEVSQFDNYSYLFSNVAIVNIDGTPVADSFDIKGLRIGINGKESAQGQSYANLDLSLSASQAIAEPFSISSLGTIIALEKGANLDEFFLTFEQLGEHTYVVLPGVFVTPAEVPATTQSAQVGVRNFAEINHSMSMLTGVEQQSTKVFDTYQLVKRQLPSLENIETFISAQQMGITQLAIAYCDTAIEDNTIRGNWFPDVDFTAVPSVALNATERANLLNPLINQLMPLSLASQPSQSSVYNELDSLVSGLSICSGTCTAERTRTIAKSSCAAVLASAVMLVQ
;
A
#
# COMPACT_ATOMS: atom_id res chain seq x y z
N MET A 1 63.53 16.02 -53.86
CA MET A 1 64.36 16.95 -53.05
C MET A 1 63.50 17.47 -51.90
N ALA A 2 64.12 17.58 -50.72
CA ALA A 2 63.71 18.29 -49.52
C ALA A 2 62.45 17.83 -48.75
N LYS A 3 62.74 17.29 -47.56
CA LYS A 3 61.88 17.09 -46.39
C LYS A 3 61.43 18.44 -45.80
N GLY A 4 60.32 18.43 -45.06
CA GLY A 4 59.97 19.47 -44.10
C GLY A 4 58.83 19.04 -43.18
N LEU A 5 59.18 18.65 -41.95
CA LEU A 5 58.29 18.32 -40.83
C LEU A 5 58.11 19.58 -39.97
N VAL A 6 56.87 19.99 -39.66
CA VAL A 6 56.54 20.82 -38.47
C VAL A 6 55.14 20.48 -37.98
N ILE A 7 55.06 20.15 -36.69
CA ILE A 7 53.86 19.98 -35.85
C ILE A 7 53.41 21.35 -35.35
N VAL A 8 52.11 21.70 -35.43
CA VAL A 8 51.48 22.68 -34.52
C VAL A 8 50.01 22.29 -34.27
N SER A 9 49.66 22.27 -32.98
CA SER A 9 48.36 22.06 -32.35
C SER A 9 47.24 22.96 -32.88
N LEU A 10 46.03 22.41 -33.02
CA LEU A 10 44.81 23.19 -33.22
C LEU A 10 43.91 23.07 -31.98
N ILE A 11 43.87 24.16 -31.21
CA ILE A 11 42.82 24.45 -30.22
C ILE A 11 41.64 25.03 -31.01
N LEU A 12 40.48 24.39 -30.97
CA LEU A 12 39.22 24.98 -31.42
C LEU A 12 38.25 24.96 -30.23
N GLY A 13 37.96 26.16 -29.73
CA GLY A 13 36.90 26.40 -28.76
C GLY A 13 35.54 26.25 -29.44
N LEU A 14 34.64 25.51 -28.79
CA LEU A 14 33.22 25.50 -29.10
C LEU A 14 32.51 26.33 -28.03
N SER A 15 32.22 27.57 -28.39
CA SER A 15 31.20 28.39 -27.74
C SER A 15 29.82 27.94 -28.22
N ALA A 16 28.93 27.67 -27.28
CA ALA A 16 27.50 27.48 -27.49
C ALA A 16 26.84 28.74 -28.08
N CYS A 17 25.86 28.54 -28.98
CA CYS A 17 24.50 29.09 -28.87
C CYS A 17 23.67 28.77 -30.13
N GLY A 18 22.55 28.08 -29.93
CA GLY A 18 21.24 28.57 -30.37
C GLY A 18 20.70 28.13 -31.73
N GLY A 19 19.61 27.37 -31.68
CA GLY A 19 18.51 27.46 -32.65
C GLY A 19 18.57 26.47 -33.81
N GLY A 20 18.07 25.25 -33.57
CA GLY A 20 17.68 24.33 -34.63
C GLY A 20 16.34 23.71 -34.25
N ASP A 21 15.25 24.32 -34.70
CA ASP A 21 13.93 23.68 -34.70
C ASP A 21 14.04 22.39 -35.50
N VAL A 22 13.89 21.27 -34.81
CA VAL A 22 13.71 19.98 -35.48
C VAL A 22 12.23 19.89 -35.83
N GLU A 23 11.86 20.34 -37.02
CA GLU A 23 10.60 19.94 -37.65
C GLU A 23 10.64 18.41 -37.78
N LYS A 24 10.06 17.71 -36.80
CA LYS A 24 9.55 16.37 -37.01
C LYS A 24 8.46 16.52 -38.06
N ASN A 25 8.76 16.21 -39.32
CA ASN A 25 7.70 15.89 -40.27
C ASN A 25 6.83 14.82 -39.61
N PRO A 26 5.58 15.12 -39.22
CA PRO A 26 4.68 14.08 -38.76
C PRO A 26 4.58 13.06 -39.89
N PRO A 27 4.51 11.75 -39.59
CA PRO A 27 4.17 10.77 -40.62
C PRO A 27 2.92 11.30 -41.34
N ALA A 28 2.94 11.26 -42.67
CA ALA A 28 1.86 11.80 -43.50
C ALA A 28 0.52 11.39 -42.89
N GLN A 29 -0.31 12.37 -42.52
CA GLN A 29 -1.67 12.10 -42.09
C GLN A 29 -2.34 11.33 -43.21
N GLN A 30 -2.47 10.02 -43.04
CA GLN A 30 -3.44 9.26 -43.80
C GLN A 30 -4.78 9.84 -43.39
N ASN A 31 -5.50 10.43 -44.34
CA ASN A 31 -6.90 10.78 -44.14
C ASN A 31 -7.60 9.54 -43.54
N PRO A 32 -8.27 9.65 -42.39
CA PRO A 32 -9.08 8.54 -41.90
C PRO A 32 -10.11 8.23 -42.99
N GLN A 33 -10.05 7.04 -43.59
CA GLN A 33 -11.25 6.51 -44.24
C GLN A 33 -12.29 6.42 -43.13
N SER A 34 -13.45 7.05 -43.32
CA SER A 34 -14.47 7.10 -42.28
C SER A 34 -14.91 5.69 -41.92
N ASP A 35 -14.55 5.21 -40.73
CA ASP A 35 -15.10 4.00 -40.09
C ASP A 35 -16.57 4.20 -39.64
N VAL A 36 -17.29 5.11 -40.31
CA VAL A 36 -18.67 5.48 -39.97
C VAL A 36 -19.59 4.37 -40.47
N TYR A 37 -20.28 3.73 -39.53
CA TYR A 37 -21.33 2.76 -39.82
C TYR A 37 -22.45 3.41 -40.65
N THR A 38 -22.70 2.89 -41.85
CA THR A 38 -23.78 3.34 -42.75
C THR A 38 -24.86 2.28 -42.96
N GLY A 39 -24.80 1.17 -42.23
CA GLY A 39 -25.76 0.07 -42.33
C GLY A 39 -27.12 0.38 -41.70
N PRO A 40 -28.07 -0.57 -41.77
CA PRO A 40 -29.38 -0.44 -41.13
C PRO A 40 -29.30 -0.19 -39.62
N ALA A 41 -30.31 0.46 -39.05
CA ALA A 41 -30.40 0.59 -37.59
C ALA A 41 -30.54 -0.79 -36.91
N ALA A 42 -30.19 -0.86 -35.62
CA ALA A 42 -30.40 -2.06 -34.82
C ALA A 42 -31.89 -2.42 -34.77
N ALA A 43 -32.22 -3.68 -35.10
CA ALA A 43 -33.61 -4.14 -35.19
C ALA A 43 -34.27 -4.36 -33.81
N THR A 44 -33.48 -4.54 -32.75
CA THR A 44 -33.97 -4.75 -31.38
C THR A 44 -33.13 -3.95 -30.38
N ALA A 45 -33.67 -3.76 -29.16
CA ALA A 45 -32.93 -3.12 -28.06
C ALA A 45 -31.67 -3.91 -27.67
N ASP A 46 -31.71 -5.24 -27.75
CA ASP A 46 -30.54 -6.09 -27.47
C ASP A 46 -29.44 -5.91 -28.54
N ILE A 47 -29.82 -5.80 -29.83
CA ILE A 47 -28.86 -5.50 -30.90
C ILE A 47 -28.29 -4.09 -30.74
N GLN A 48 -29.09 -3.13 -30.28
CA GLN A 48 -28.59 -1.79 -29.99
C GLN A 48 -27.57 -1.80 -28.84
N LYS A 49 -27.81 -2.60 -27.80
CA LYS A 49 -26.89 -2.77 -26.66
C LYS A 49 -25.62 -3.51 -27.07
N TYR A 50 -25.73 -4.59 -27.84
CA TYR A 50 -24.60 -5.25 -28.49
C TYR A 50 -23.77 -4.25 -29.30
N LYS A 51 -24.46 -3.40 -30.07
CA LYS A 51 -23.81 -2.41 -30.93
C LYS A 51 -22.91 -1.50 -30.08
N THR A 52 -23.47 -0.89 -29.04
CA THR A 52 -22.77 0.11 -28.23
C THR A 52 -21.74 -0.49 -27.28
N SER A 53 -21.98 -1.69 -26.75
CA SER A 53 -21.12 -2.30 -25.73
C SER A 53 -19.96 -3.12 -26.32
N LEU A 54 -20.17 -3.77 -27.47
CA LEU A 54 -19.19 -4.68 -28.08
C LEU A 54 -18.82 -4.29 -29.51
N TRP A 55 -19.81 -4.16 -30.40
CA TRP A 55 -19.54 -4.01 -31.84
C TRP A 55 -18.79 -2.72 -32.19
N ASP A 56 -19.19 -1.58 -31.62
CA ASP A 56 -18.54 -0.28 -31.85
C ASP A 56 -17.05 -0.32 -31.45
N ASN A 57 -16.69 -1.18 -30.49
CA ASN A 57 -15.31 -1.38 -30.05
C ASN A 57 -14.51 -2.30 -30.98
N ILE A 58 -15.07 -3.46 -31.36
CA ILE A 58 -14.34 -4.49 -32.14
C ILE A 58 -14.35 -4.25 -33.65
N SER A 59 -15.32 -3.49 -34.14
CA SER A 59 -15.52 -3.28 -35.58
C SER A 59 -14.50 -2.35 -36.20
N THR A 60 -13.64 -1.70 -35.43
CA THR A 60 -12.62 -0.76 -35.92
C THR A 60 -11.45 -1.46 -36.64
N GLN A 61 -10.69 -0.72 -37.45
CA GLN A 61 -9.62 -1.31 -38.28
C GLN A 61 -8.43 -1.76 -37.44
N GLU A 62 -8.15 -1.09 -36.32
CA GLU A 62 -7.06 -1.45 -35.42
C GLU A 62 -7.37 -2.69 -34.56
N LYS A 63 -8.59 -3.25 -34.67
CA LYS A 63 -9.02 -4.45 -33.95
C LYS A 63 -9.55 -5.51 -34.93
N CYS A 64 -10.73 -6.09 -34.66
CA CYS A 64 -11.26 -7.21 -35.42
C CYS A 64 -11.78 -6.81 -36.81
N GLY A 65 -12.14 -5.53 -37.01
CA GLY A 65 -12.72 -5.01 -38.25
C GLY A 65 -11.81 -5.09 -39.47
N ALA A 66 -10.48 -5.22 -39.28
CA ALA A 66 -9.55 -5.46 -40.38
C ALA A 66 -9.74 -6.83 -41.05
N CYS A 67 -10.22 -7.84 -40.31
CA CYS A 67 -10.28 -9.23 -40.78
C CYS A 67 -11.71 -9.78 -40.80
N HIS A 68 -12.51 -9.52 -39.76
CA HIS A 68 -13.80 -10.17 -39.54
C HIS A 68 -14.98 -9.45 -40.23
N THR A 69 -14.76 -9.08 -41.49
CA THR A 69 -15.68 -8.35 -42.37
C THR A 69 -15.89 -9.11 -43.69
N GLU A 70 -16.96 -8.78 -44.40
CA GLU A 70 -17.28 -9.41 -45.68
C GLU A 70 -16.18 -9.19 -46.72
N GLY A 71 -15.85 -10.24 -47.46
CA GLY A 71 -14.76 -10.23 -48.44
C GLY A 71 -13.37 -10.45 -47.84
N ASN A 72 -13.23 -10.52 -46.51
CA ASN A 72 -12.00 -10.85 -45.80
C ASN A 72 -12.09 -12.24 -45.15
N GLN A 73 -12.48 -12.33 -43.88
CA GLN A 73 -12.45 -13.59 -43.12
C GLN A 73 -13.73 -13.80 -42.29
N ALA A 74 -14.36 -14.97 -42.45
CA ALA A 74 -15.47 -15.42 -41.60
C ALA A 74 -14.95 -15.94 -40.24
N PRO A 75 -15.75 -15.88 -39.15
CA PRO A 75 -17.10 -15.31 -39.06
C PRO A 75 -17.11 -13.76 -39.10
N TYR A 76 -18.15 -13.17 -39.68
CA TYR A 76 -18.25 -11.73 -39.96
C TYR A 76 -18.83 -10.90 -38.80
N PHE A 77 -18.40 -11.20 -37.57
CA PHE A 77 -18.92 -10.53 -36.37
C PHE A 77 -18.51 -9.06 -36.26
N ALA A 78 -17.54 -8.60 -37.06
CA ALA A 78 -17.11 -7.20 -37.13
C ALA A 78 -17.64 -6.49 -38.39
N SER A 79 -18.64 -7.06 -39.09
CA SER A 79 -19.26 -6.46 -40.28
C SER A 79 -19.74 -5.04 -40.03
N ARG A 80 -19.45 -4.14 -40.98
CA ARG A 80 -19.93 -2.74 -41.00
C ARG A 80 -21.07 -2.51 -42.00
N ASN A 81 -21.47 -3.55 -42.72
CA ASN A 81 -22.57 -3.46 -43.69
C ASN A 81 -23.92 -3.53 -42.97
N ASP A 82 -24.05 -4.44 -42.00
CA ASP A 82 -25.26 -4.61 -41.21
C ASP A 82 -24.93 -5.16 -39.81
N VAL A 83 -25.21 -4.35 -38.79
CA VAL A 83 -25.00 -4.72 -37.38
C VAL A 83 -25.90 -5.89 -36.93
N ASN A 84 -27.04 -6.09 -37.58
CA ASN A 84 -27.95 -7.19 -37.28
C ASN A 84 -27.35 -8.54 -37.73
N ASP A 85 -26.66 -8.56 -38.87
CA ASP A 85 -25.92 -9.74 -39.36
C ASP A 85 -24.67 -9.98 -38.51
N ALA A 86 -23.95 -8.91 -38.14
CA ALA A 86 -22.83 -8.99 -37.22
C ALA A 86 -23.26 -9.61 -35.87
N TYR A 87 -24.38 -9.17 -35.32
CA TYR A 87 -24.98 -9.74 -34.10
C TYR A 87 -25.26 -11.24 -34.24
N ALA A 88 -25.88 -11.65 -35.35
CA ALA A 88 -26.16 -13.07 -35.62
C ALA A 88 -24.88 -13.92 -35.73
N ALA A 89 -23.80 -13.36 -36.28
CA ALA A 89 -22.50 -14.01 -36.36
C ALA A 89 -21.75 -14.05 -35.00
N THR A 90 -22.01 -13.09 -34.11
CA THR A 90 -21.39 -13.01 -32.77
C THR A 90 -22.01 -14.00 -31.79
N ASN A 91 -23.34 -14.16 -31.77
CA ASN A 91 -24.04 -14.96 -30.76
C ASN A 91 -23.46 -16.37 -30.51
N PRO A 92 -23.04 -17.15 -31.52
CA PRO A 92 -22.44 -18.48 -31.30
C PRO A 92 -21.01 -18.45 -30.73
N LEU A 93 -20.41 -17.26 -30.60
CA LEU A 93 -19.03 -17.05 -30.16
C LEU A 93 -18.93 -16.49 -28.74
N VAL A 94 -20.06 -16.15 -28.13
CA VAL A 94 -20.14 -15.55 -26.81
C VAL A 94 -21.02 -16.37 -25.88
N ASP A 95 -20.70 -16.33 -24.60
CA ASP A 95 -21.55 -16.78 -23.52
C ASP A 95 -21.96 -15.54 -22.72
N LEU A 96 -23.26 -15.22 -22.74
CA LEU A 96 -23.79 -14.05 -22.04
C LEU A 96 -24.08 -14.33 -20.56
N THR A 97 -24.04 -15.59 -20.14
CA THR A 97 -24.15 -15.98 -18.73
C THR A 97 -22.78 -16.01 -18.05
N ASP A 98 -21.75 -16.45 -18.77
CA ASP A 98 -20.33 -16.37 -18.39
C ASP A 98 -19.50 -15.69 -19.49
N PRO A 99 -19.44 -14.34 -19.50
CA PRO A 99 -18.65 -13.58 -20.47
C PRO A 99 -17.20 -14.05 -20.61
N LYS A 100 -16.55 -14.52 -19.54
CA LYS A 100 -15.14 -14.94 -19.55
C LYS A 100 -14.94 -16.24 -20.34
N ALA A 101 -15.93 -17.14 -20.34
CA ALA A 101 -15.92 -18.38 -21.12
C ALA A 101 -16.12 -18.16 -22.64
N SER A 102 -16.43 -16.93 -23.06
CA SER A 102 -16.66 -16.61 -24.47
C SER A 102 -15.47 -16.96 -25.36
N ARG A 103 -15.75 -17.47 -26.57
CA ARG A 103 -14.72 -17.80 -27.56
C ARG A 103 -13.95 -16.56 -28.02
N LEU A 104 -14.61 -15.40 -28.10
CA LEU A 104 -13.94 -14.14 -28.41
C LEU A 104 -12.88 -13.78 -27.36
N VAL A 105 -13.19 -14.00 -26.07
CA VAL A 105 -12.26 -13.74 -24.95
C VAL A 105 -11.06 -14.67 -25.04
N SER A 106 -11.28 -15.99 -25.07
CA SER A 106 -10.19 -16.97 -25.12
C SER A 106 -9.26 -16.79 -26.33
N LYS A 107 -9.79 -16.35 -27.48
CA LYS A 107 -8.97 -16.06 -28.65
C LYS A 107 -8.04 -14.87 -28.44
N VAL A 108 -8.58 -13.75 -27.98
CA VAL A 108 -7.80 -12.51 -27.81
C VAL A 108 -6.85 -12.64 -26.62
N ALA A 109 -7.28 -13.27 -25.52
CA ALA A 109 -6.42 -13.59 -24.38
C ALA A 109 -5.28 -14.56 -24.73
N GLY A 110 -5.43 -15.36 -25.79
CA GLY A 110 -4.38 -16.19 -26.36
C GLY A 110 -3.48 -15.49 -27.39
N GLY A 111 -3.52 -14.15 -27.46
CA GLY A 111 -2.67 -13.32 -28.33
C GLY A 111 -3.19 -13.09 -29.74
N HIS A 112 -4.41 -13.53 -30.07
CA HIS A 112 -4.97 -13.30 -31.40
C HIS A 112 -5.38 -11.83 -31.59
N ASN A 113 -4.53 -11.05 -32.25
CA ASN A 113 -4.76 -9.65 -32.62
C ASN A 113 -5.11 -8.75 -31.40
N CYS A 114 -4.42 -8.98 -30.28
CA CYS A 114 -4.48 -8.07 -29.13
C CYS A 114 -3.91 -6.70 -29.54
N TRP A 115 -4.63 -5.64 -29.18
CA TRP A 115 -4.28 -4.24 -29.49
C TRP A 115 -3.52 -3.55 -28.35
N LEU A 116 -3.26 -4.27 -27.26
CA LEU A 116 -2.45 -3.83 -26.12
C LEU A 116 -1.17 -4.67 -26.08
N ALA A 117 -0.20 -4.29 -25.25
CA ALA A 117 1.00 -5.11 -25.05
C ALA A 117 0.75 -6.31 -24.11
N SER A 118 -0.43 -6.40 -23.50
CA SER A 118 -0.83 -7.47 -22.59
C SER A 118 -2.04 -8.20 -23.14
N ASP A 119 -1.85 -9.47 -23.50
CA ASP A 119 -2.92 -10.34 -23.99
C ASP A 119 -4.02 -10.55 -22.93
N SER A 120 -3.63 -10.68 -21.65
CA SER A 120 -4.57 -10.76 -20.54
C SER A 120 -5.44 -9.51 -20.44
N ALA A 121 -4.85 -8.31 -20.56
CA ALA A 121 -5.61 -7.06 -20.57
C ALA A 121 -6.59 -6.95 -21.76
N CYS A 122 -6.21 -7.42 -22.95
CA CYS A 122 -7.14 -7.49 -24.07
C CYS A 122 -8.29 -8.49 -23.82
N GLY A 123 -7.99 -9.65 -23.21
CA GLY A 123 -8.98 -10.64 -22.80
C GLY A 123 -9.98 -10.09 -21.77
N GLU A 124 -9.48 -9.37 -20.76
CA GLU A 124 -10.30 -8.69 -19.74
C GLU A 124 -11.19 -7.61 -20.36
N THR A 125 -10.63 -6.78 -21.24
CA THR A 125 -11.40 -5.74 -21.93
C THR A 125 -12.51 -6.34 -22.78
N MET A 126 -12.23 -7.44 -23.51
CA MET A 126 -13.24 -8.18 -24.27
C MET A 126 -14.33 -8.77 -23.36
N THR A 127 -13.92 -9.35 -22.22
CA THR A 127 -14.84 -9.87 -21.21
C THR A 127 -15.77 -8.76 -20.72
N GLN A 128 -15.22 -7.57 -20.46
CA GLN A 128 -15.98 -6.42 -19.99
C GLN A 128 -16.98 -5.91 -21.03
N TRP A 129 -16.60 -5.83 -22.31
CA TRP A 129 -17.54 -5.48 -23.39
C TRP A 129 -18.71 -6.46 -23.51
N ILE A 130 -18.43 -7.76 -23.39
CA ILE A 130 -19.47 -8.80 -23.39
C ILE A 130 -20.34 -8.68 -22.13
N LYS A 131 -19.75 -8.41 -20.97
CA LYS A 131 -20.48 -8.17 -19.71
C LYS A 131 -21.44 -6.98 -19.81
N LEU A 132 -20.98 -5.86 -20.37
CA LEU A 132 -21.79 -4.67 -20.63
C LEU A 132 -22.90 -4.92 -21.65
N TRP A 133 -22.74 -5.88 -22.57
CA TRP A 133 -23.82 -6.33 -23.45
C TRP A 133 -24.79 -7.28 -22.73
N ALA A 134 -24.26 -8.26 -21.99
CA ALA A 134 -25.01 -9.27 -21.28
C ALA A 134 -25.97 -8.69 -20.24
N ASP A 135 -25.59 -7.60 -19.55
CA ASP A 135 -26.42 -6.92 -18.56
C ASP A 135 -26.80 -7.83 -17.38
N GLU A 136 -28.08 -7.82 -16.95
CA GLU A 136 -28.64 -8.69 -15.93
C GLU A 136 -28.60 -10.19 -16.29
N ARG A 137 -28.20 -10.58 -17.51
CA ARG A 137 -28.07 -11.99 -17.92
C ARG A 137 -26.83 -12.68 -17.33
N VAL A 138 -25.88 -11.91 -16.82
CA VAL A 138 -24.68 -12.45 -16.17
C VAL A 138 -25.10 -13.15 -14.89
N SER A 139 -24.71 -14.42 -14.69
CA SER A 139 -25.04 -15.09 -13.43
C SER A 139 -24.32 -14.39 -12.27
N SER A 140 -25.09 -13.94 -11.28
CA SER A 140 -24.52 -13.41 -10.02
C SER A 140 -23.90 -14.52 -9.17
N ALA A 141 -24.33 -15.76 -9.40
CA ALA A 141 -23.66 -16.94 -8.91
C ALA A 141 -22.56 -17.32 -9.92
N ASN A 142 -21.32 -16.93 -9.64
CA ASN A 142 -20.20 -17.74 -10.08
C ASN A 142 -20.30 -19.04 -9.27
N THR A 143 -21.09 -20.03 -9.72
CA THR A 143 -20.92 -21.39 -9.23
C THR A 143 -19.53 -21.80 -9.67
N ILE A 144 -18.58 -21.75 -8.74
CA ILE A 144 -17.22 -22.19 -8.98
C ILE A 144 -17.31 -23.69 -9.28
N GLU A 145 -17.07 -24.06 -10.53
CA GLU A 145 -17.01 -25.46 -10.93
C GLU A 145 -15.72 -26.07 -10.36
N LEU A 146 -15.88 -26.90 -9.33
CA LEU A 146 -14.76 -27.60 -8.73
C LEU A 146 -14.28 -28.71 -9.68
N THR A 147 -12.99 -28.70 -10.00
CA THR A 147 -12.33 -29.70 -10.83
C THR A 147 -11.27 -30.43 -10.03
N ALA A 148 -11.03 -31.69 -10.36
CA ALA A 148 -10.01 -32.49 -9.67
C ALA A 148 -8.61 -31.91 -9.93
N PRO A 149 -7.79 -31.66 -8.89
CA PRO A 149 -6.43 -31.21 -9.07
C PRO A 149 -5.51 -32.36 -9.51
N VAL A 150 -4.29 -32.01 -9.93
CA VAL A 150 -3.23 -32.99 -10.19
C VAL A 150 -2.79 -33.61 -8.87
N ILE A 151 -2.93 -34.94 -8.76
CA ILE A 151 -2.54 -35.68 -7.55
C ILE A 151 -1.02 -35.83 -7.47
N ARG A 152 -0.43 -35.34 -6.38
CA ARG A 152 0.99 -35.50 -6.04
C ARG A 152 1.14 -35.90 -4.58
N ASP A 153 2.13 -36.74 -4.31
CA ASP A 153 2.58 -36.98 -2.94
C ASP A 153 3.44 -35.79 -2.51
N PRO A 154 3.29 -35.28 -1.28
CA PRO A 154 4.13 -34.19 -0.82
C PRO A 154 5.60 -34.64 -0.74
N GLY A 155 6.49 -33.80 -1.23
CA GLY A 155 7.91 -34.10 -1.36
C GLY A 155 8.74 -33.67 -0.15
N SER A 156 9.94 -34.25 -0.03
CA SER A 156 10.99 -33.71 0.82
C SER A 156 11.54 -32.42 0.19
N SER A 157 11.96 -31.47 1.01
CA SER A 157 12.40 -30.17 0.51
C SER A 157 13.50 -29.57 1.38
N LYS A 158 14.42 -28.81 0.77
CA LYS A 158 15.38 -28.00 1.53
C LYS A 158 14.75 -26.66 1.88
N ASN A 159 14.89 -26.26 3.14
CA ASN A 159 14.47 -24.96 3.63
C ASN A 159 15.68 -24.17 4.13
N PHE A 160 15.65 -22.85 3.97
CA PHE A 160 16.73 -22.00 4.44
C PHE A 160 16.94 -22.17 5.95
N PRO A 161 18.17 -22.44 6.42
CA PRO A 161 18.47 -22.51 7.84
C PRO A 161 18.14 -21.20 8.56
N ASP A 162 17.83 -21.29 9.86
CA ASP A 162 17.58 -20.11 10.70
C ASP A 162 18.83 -19.24 10.85
N ASP A 163 20.03 -19.82 10.74
CA ASP A 163 21.30 -19.11 10.81
C ASP A 163 21.96 -18.91 9.44
N SER A 164 22.73 -17.83 9.32
CA SER A 164 23.38 -17.42 8.07
C SER A 164 24.72 -18.11 7.80
N SER A 165 25.15 -19.12 8.57
CA SER A 165 26.54 -19.63 8.53
C SER A 165 26.94 -20.21 7.17
N LEU A 166 26.10 -21.06 6.58
CA LEU A 166 26.34 -21.66 5.28
C LEU A 166 26.33 -20.58 4.17
N PHE A 167 25.43 -19.60 4.26
CA PHE A 167 25.37 -18.48 3.33
C PHE A 167 26.65 -17.62 3.40
N SER A 168 27.08 -17.29 4.63
CA SER A 168 28.30 -16.54 4.93
C SER A 168 29.55 -17.23 4.38
N GLN A 169 29.57 -18.56 4.41
CA GLN A 169 30.69 -19.36 3.93
C GLN A 169 30.73 -19.46 2.39
N HIS A 170 29.57 -19.65 1.75
CA HIS A 170 29.53 -20.08 0.36
C HIS A 170 29.11 -18.98 -0.62
N VAL A 171 28.08 -18.19 -0.33
CA VAL A 171 27.49 -17.22 -1.29
C VAL A 171 27.88 -15.78 -0.97
N TYR A 172 27.84 -15.39 0.30
CA TYR A 172 28.14 -14.02 0.76
C TYR A 172 29.48 -13.47 0.23
N PRO A 173 30.59 -14.23 0.17
CA PRO A 173 31.86 -13.71 -0.31
C PRO A 173 31.78 -13.19 -1.75
N ILE A 174 30.99 -13.85 -2.61
CA ILE A 174 30.83 -13.47 -4.02
C ILE A 174 29.95 -12.22 -4.14
N VAL A 175 28.78 -12.22 -3.50
CA VAL A 175 27.85 -11.08 -3.58
C VAL A 175 28.40 -9.82 -2.92
N ASN A 176 29.14 -9.96 -1.82
CA ASN A 176 29.79 -8.82 -1.18
C ASN A 176 30.94 -8.27 -2.05
N GLN A 177 31.69 -9.14 -2.73
CA GLN A 177 32.80 -8.71 -3.57
C GLN A 177 32.33 -8.01 -4.86
N TYR A 178 31.30 -8.54 -5.51
CA TYR A 178 30.93 -8.13 -6.86
C TYR A 178 29.61 -7.38 -6.97
N CYS A 179 28.72 -7.47 -5.98
CA CYS A 179 27.38 -6.87 -6.04
C CYS A 179 27.18 -5.71 -5.06
N ALA A 180 28.05 -5.55 -4.05
CA ALA A 180 27.89 -4.55 -2.98
C ALA A 180 27.91 -3.09 -3.46
N SER A 181 28.42 -2.78 -4.66
CA SER A 181 28.37 -1.41 -5.19
C SER A 181 26.94 -0.93 -5.52
N CYS A 182 25.99 -1.86 -5.68
CA CYS A 182 24.59 -1.57 -5.97
C CYS A 182 23.64 -2.23 -4.96
N HIS A 183 23.90 -3.47 -4.53
CA HIS A 183 23.00 -4.26 -3.67
C HIS A 183 23.35 -4.15 -2.18
N ASN A 184 23.85 -2.99 -1.77
CA ASN A 184 24.15 -2.63 -0.39
C ASN A 184 23.41 -1.32 -0.06
N GLU A 185 22.70 -1.29 1.06
CA GLU A 185 21.88 -0.16 1.52
C GLU A 185 22.69 1.12 1.79
N GLY A 186 24.01 1.01 2.00
CA GLY A 186 24.90 2.13 2.28
C GLY A 186 25.42 2.88 1.05
N VAL A 187 25.06 2.48 -0.18
CA VAL A 187 25.57 3.10 -1.42
C VAL A 187 24.63 4.14 -2.00
N GLN A 188 25.19 5.15 -2.70
CA GLN A 188 24.44 6.31 -3.19
C GLN A 188 23.30 5.98 -4.16
N ALA A 189 23.42 4.87 -4.90
CA ALA A 189 22.40 4.38 -5.83
C ALA A 189 22.00 2.93 -5.49
N ALA A 190 21.66 2.69 -4.22
CA ALA A 190 21.29 1.38 -3.72
C ALA A 190 20.11 0.78 -4.51
N GLN A 191 20.18 -0.52 -4.81
CA GLN A 191 19.19 -1.31 -5.53
C GLN A 191 18.80 -2.49 -4.65
N SER A 192 17.52 -2.62 -4.34
CA SER A 192 16.99 -3.82 -3.67
C SER A 192 16.97 -5.02 -4.66
N PRO A 193 16.98 -6.27 -4.17
CA PRO A 193 17.18 -6.68 -2.77
C PRO A 193 18.63 -6.47 -2.29
N PHE A 194 18.82 -6.17 -1.01
CA PHE A 194 20.13 -5.85 -0.40
C PHE A 194 20.91 -7.10 0.05
N PHE A 195 21.03 -8.10 -0.82
CA PHE A 195 21.75 -9.35 -0.53
C PHE A 195 23.27 -9.19 -0.41
N ALA A 196 23.81 -7.98 -0.55
CA ALA A 196 25.21 -7.63 -0.34
C ALA A 196 25.39 -6.56 0.75
N SER A 197 24.47 -6.51 1.72
CA SER A 197 24.58 -5.68 2.93
C SER A 197 25.88 -5.97 3.72
N ASN A 198 26.35 -4.97 4.48
CA ASN A 198 27.44 -5.17 5.44
C ASN A 198 26.98 -5.94 6.70
N ASP A 199 25.68 -5.98 6.95
CA ASP A 199 25.06 -6.86 7.93
C ASP A 199 24.75 -8.21 7.24
N ILE A 200 25.44 -9.27 7.67
CA ILE A 200 25.33 -10.59 7.05
C ILE A 200 23.93 -11.17 7.24
N GLU A 201 23.25 -10.90 8.37
CA GLU A 201 21.90 -11.39 8.59
C GLU A 201 20.90 -10.69 7.66
N GLN A 202 21.05 -9.37 7.48
CA GLN A 202 20.24 -8.64 6.50
C GLN A 202 20.51 -9.11 5.06
N ALA A 203 21.77 -9.34 4.71
CA ALA A 203 22.16 -9.87 3.41
C ALA A 203 21.57 -11.28 3.19
N TYR A 204 21.58 -12.12 4.22
CA TYR A 204 21.03 -13.47 4.17
C TYR A 204 19.53 -13.46 3.95
N GLU A 205 18.76 -12.69 4.74
CA GLU A 205 17.31 -12.57 4.55
C GLU A 205 16.96 -12.05 3.15
N ALA A 206 17.68 -11.04 2.66
CA ALA A 206 17.49 -10.53 1.30
C ALA A 206 17.88 -11.55 0.21
N ALA A 207 18.83 -12.44 0.49
CA ALA A 207 19.26 -13.48 -0.44
C ALA A 207 18.26 -14.63 -0.59
N LYS A 208 17.44 -14.92 0.44
CA LYS A 208 16.43 -16.01 0.40
C LYS A 208 15.50 -15.90 -0.80
N GLY A 209 15.05 -14.68 -1.13
CA GLY A 209 14.14 -14.43 -2.26
C GLY A 209 14.79 -14.52 -3.65
N VAL A 210 16.11 -14.64 -3.75
CA VAL A 210 16.84 -14.69 -5.04
C VAL A 210 17.66 -15.97 -5.24
N ILE A 211 17.65 -16.88 -4.27
CA ILE A 211 18.31 -18.19 -4.30
C ILE A 211 17.24 -19.28 -4.36
N ASN A 212 17.42 -20.24 -5.28
CA ASN A 212 16.61 -21.45 -5.35
C ASN A 212 17.45 -22.63 -4.80
N LEU A 213 17.04 -23.18 -3.65
CA LEU A 213 17.77 -24.27 -2.98
C LEU A 213 17.65 -25.60 -3.72
N ASP A 214 16.53 -25.85 -4.41
CA ASP A 214 16.26 -27.13 -5.09
C ASP A 214 16.84 -27.16 -6.51
N ASP A 215 16.87 -26.01 -7.18
CA ASP A 215 17.51 -25.83 -8.48
C ASP A 215 18.45 -24.61 -8.47
N PRO A 216 19.68 -24.77 -7.94
CA PRO A 216 20.67 -23.70 -7.86
C PRO A 216 20.91 -22.96 -9.18
N ALA A 217 20.78 -23.63 -10.33
CA ALA A 217 20.98 -23.03 -11.65
C ALA A 217 19.88 -22.04 -12.04
N GLN A 218 18.69 -22.15 -11.45
CA GLN A 218 17.56 -21.22 -11.66
C GLN A 218 17.53 -20.06 -10.65
N SER A 219 18.49 -20.00 -9.72
CA SER A 219 18.61 -18.85 -8.81
C SER A 219 18.76 -17.55 -9.61
N ARG A 220 18.08 -16.47 -9.20
CA ARG A 220 18.16 -15.17 -9.89
C ARG A 220 19.58 -14.65 -9.94
N LEU A 221 20.39 -14.90 -8.90
CA LEU A 221 21.81 -14.56 -8.87
C LEU A 221 22.61 -15.22 -10.02
N VAL A 222 22.23 -16.43 -10.44
CA VAL A 222 22.87 -17.19 -11.53
C VAL A 222 22.34 -16.75 -12.89
N VAL A 223 21.01 -16.70 -13.04
CA VAL A 223 20.35 -16.35 -14.32
C VAL A 223 20.70 -14.93 -14.75
N ARG A 224 20.77 -13.99 -13.80
CA ARG A 224 21.14 -12.59 -14.07
C ARG A 224 22.53 -12.48 -14.67
N LEU A 225 23.49 -13.26 -14.17
CA LEU A 225 24.85 -13.29 -14.70
C LEU A 225 24.89 -14.00 -16.06
N GLY A 226 24.43 -15.25 -16.13
CA GLY A 226 24.68 -16.13 -17.27
C GLY A 226 23.79 -15.87 -18.49
N SER A 227 22.53 -15.50 -18.26
CA SER A 227 21.51 -15.35 -19.31
C SER A 227 21.13 -13.89 -19.58
N GLU A 228 21.19 -13.03 -18.56
CA GLU A 228 20.84 -11.61 -18.68
C GLU A 228 22.06 -10.68 -18.77
N PHE A 229 23.28 -11.22 -18.63
CA PHE A 229 24.55 -10.50 -18.75
C PHE A 229 24.66 -9.28 -17.82
N HIS A 230 24.11 -9.41 -16.61
CA HIS A 230 23.99 -8.32 -15.65
C HIS A 230 25.32 -8.06 -14.90
N ASN A 231 26.04 -6.99 -15.28
CA ASN A 231 27.20 -6.45 -14.55
C ASN A 231 28.25 -7.49 -14.13
N CYS A 232 28.52 -8.45 -15.01
CA CYS A 232 29.52 -9.49 -14.82
C CYS A 232 30.92 -8.90 -14.55
N TRP A 233 31.69 -9.51 -13.65
CA TRP A 233 33.03 -9.04 -13.29
C TRP A 233 34.12 -9.59 -14.22
N SER A 234 33.81 -10.66 -14.95
CA SER A 234 34.68 -11.20 -15.99
C SER A 234 33.87 -11.72 -17.19
N ASN A 235 33.85 -13.03 -17.43
CA ASN A 235 33.01 -13.68 -18.41
C ASN A 235 31.70 -14.12 -17.75
N CYS A 236 30.58 -13.55 -18.18
CA CYS A 236 29.25 -13.83 -17.63
C CYS A 236 28.90 -15.32 -17.50
N VAL A 237 29.35 -16.16 -18.42
CA VAL A 237 29.10 -17.62 -18.34
C VAL A 237 29.91 -18.22 -17.18
N ASP A 238 31.20 -17.90 -17.09
CA ASP A 238 32.06 -18.40 -16.02
C ASP A 238 31.67 -17.83 -14.65
N ASP A 239 31.31 -16.53 -14.58
CA ASP A 239 30.81 -15.85 -13.39
C ASP A 239 29.49 -16.48 -12.90
N SER A 240 28.59 -16.85 -13.82
CA SER A 240 27.35 -17.55 -13.47
C SER A 240 27.60 -18.97 -12.96
N ILE A 241 28.64 -19.64 -13.46
CA ILE A 241 29.08 -20.96 -12.98
C ILE A 241 29.64 -20.83 -11.57
N GLU A 242 30.47 -19.81 -11.30
CA GLU A 242 31.02 -19.53 -9.98
C GLU A 242 29.89 -19.29 -8.96
N MET A 243 28.92 -18.43 -9.30
CA MET A 243 27.75 -18.18 -8.44
C MET A 243 26.90 -19.44 -8.24
N ARG A 244 26.67 -20.23 -9.30
CA ARG A 244 25.90 -21.47 -9.22
C ARG A 244 26.58 -22.48 -8.30
N ASP A 245 27.89 -22.69 -8.46
CA ASP A 245 28.63 -23.68 -7.69
C ASP A 245 28.70 -23.29 -6.20
N ALA A 246 28.75 -21.98 -5.90
CA ALA A 246 28.58 -21.47 -4.54
C ALA A 246 27.19 -21.77 -3.96
N ILE A 247 26.12 -21.58 -4.73
CA ILE A 247 24.76 -21.90 -4.29
C ILE A 247 24.55 -23.41 -4.16
N ILE A 248 25.18 -24.23 -5.01
CA ILE A 248 25.20 -25.70 -4.85
C ILE A 248 25.87 -26.06 -3.53
N ALA A 249 27.06 -25.53 -3.24
CA ALA A 249 27.75 -25.82 -1.98
C ALA A 249 26.95 -25.36 -0.75
N PHE A 250 26.27 -24.21 -0.85
CA PHE A 250 25.34 -23.72 0.15
C PHE A 250 24.16 -24.69 0.35
N SER A 251 23.49 -25.08 -0.74
CA SER A 251 22.35 -25.99 -0.72
C SER A 251 22.73 -27.37 -0.20
N ASP A 252 23.87 -27.93 -0.59
CA ASP A 252 24.33 -29.26 -0.17
C ASP A 252 24.64 -29.35 1.34
N GLY A 253 24.87 -28.21 2.00
CA GLY A 253 25.01 -28.14 3.46
C GLY A 253 23.69 -28.18 4.23
N ILE A 254 22.54 -28.07 3.54
CA ILE A 254 21.21 -28.00 4.15
C ILE A 254 20.58 -29.39 4.18
N GLU A 255 20.11 -29.80 5.37
CA GLU A 255 19.36 -31.06 5.53
C GLU A 255 17.99 -30.98 4.84
N LEU A 256 17.53 -32.12 4.31
CA LEU A 256 16.19 -32.23 3.73
C LEU A 256 15.16 -32.36 4.84
N ASP A 257 14.15 -31.50 4.81
CA ASP A 257 12.94 -31.72 5.58
C ASP A 257 12.16 -32.86 4.92
N GLU A 258 12.12 -34.01 5.59
CA GLU A 258 11.43 -35.21 5.15
C GLU A 258 10.14 -35.41 5.95
N ILE A 259 9.07 -35.73 5.23
CA ILE A 259 7.79 -36.09 5.85
C ILE A 259 7.92 -37.50 6.41
N SER A 260 7.67 -37.62 7.72
CA SER A 260 7.71 -38.92 8.38
C SER A 260 6.69 -39.88 7.74
N PRO A 261 7.07 -41.12 7.41
CA PRO A 261 6.15 -42.13 6.87
C PRO A 261 4.96 -42.45 7.79
N ASP A 262 5.07 -42.12 9.08
CA ASP A 262 4.01 -42.33 10.07
C ASP A 262 2.96 -41.19 10.08
N MET A 263 3.24 -40.06 9.43
CA MET A 263 2.30 -38.95 9.35
C MET A 263 1.11 -39.30 8.47
N VAL A 264 -0.09 -38.95 8.93
CA VAL A 264 -1.32 -39.05 8.12
C VAL A 264 -1.41 -37.78 7.28
N VAL A 265 -1.10 -37.90 5.97
CA VAL A 265 -0.98 -36.74 5.08
C VAL A 265 -1.96 -36.76 3.91
N SER A 266 -2.49 -35.59 3.55
CA SER A 266 -3.19 -35.39 2.29
C SER A 266 -2.22 -35.46 1.10
N LYS A 267 -2.76 -35.43 -0.12
CA LYS A 267 -1.99 -35.10 -1.32
C LYS A 267 -1.57 -33.63 -1.30
N SER A 268 -0.49 -33.29 -2.02
CA SER A 268 0.08 -31.95 -2.05
C SER A 268 -0.45 -31.10 -3.21
N LEU A 269 -0.43 -29.79 -3.02
CA LEU A 269 -0.83 -28.79 -4.01
C LEU A 269 0.11 -27.59 -3.96
N ARG A 270 0.30 -26.92 -5.09
CA ARG A 270 0.84 -25.56 -5.16
C ARG A 270 -0.32 -24.59 -5.34
N LEU A 271 -0.07 -23.30 -5.13
CA LEU A 271 -1.08 -22.28 -5.36
C LEU A 271 -1.61 -22.33 -6.81
N THR A 272 -0.74 -22.60 -7.77
CA THR A 272 -1.06 -22.72 -9.20
C THR A 272 -1.95 -23.91 -9.58
N ASP A 273 -2.09 -24.91 -8.71
CA ASP A 273 -3.05 -26.01 -8.93
C ASP A 273 -4.45 -25.64 -8.44
N GLY A 274 -4.58 -24.49 -7.77
CA GLY A 274 -5.83 -23.98 -7.27
C GLY A 274 -6.76 -23.51 -8.37
N ILE A 275 -8.06 -23.69 -8.13
CA ILE A 275 -9.09 -23.17 -9.01
C ILE A 275 -9.22 -21.68 -8.73
N THR A 276 -8.87 -20.85 -9.71
CA THR A 276 -8.96 -19.40 -9.57
C THR A 276 -10.42 -18.97 -9.45
N ALA A 277 -10.78 -18.43 -8.29
CA ALA A 277 -12.01 -17.69 -8.12
C ALA A 277 -11.76 -16.26 -8.62
N SER A 278 -11.95 -16.01 -9.92
CA SER A 278 -12.03 -14.62 -10.36
C SER A 278 -13.23 -13.98 -9.67
N SER A 279 -13.01 -12.83 -9.03
CA SER A 279 -13.94 -12.01 -8.25
C SER A 279 -15.18 -11.54 -9.03
N GLY A 280 -15.93 -12.46 -9.63
CA GLY A 280 -17.27 -12.20 -10.13
C GLY A 280 -18.22 -11.98 -8.96
N GLY A 281 -19.39 -11.42 -9.25
CA GLY A 281 -20.34 -10.99 -8.23
C GLY A 281 -20.08 -9.60 -7.66
N ARG A 282 -19.04 -8.88 -8.09
CA ARG A 282 -18.90 -7.43 -7.82
C ARG A 282 -19.97 -6.65 -8.59
N PHE A 283 -20.49 -5.60 -7.96
CA PHE A 283 -21.26 -4.57 -8.62
C PHE A 283 -20.32 -3.67 -9.45
N GLU A 284 -20.47 -3.72 -10.77
CA GLU A 284 -19.61 -3.03 -11.74
C GLU A 284 -20.42 -2.23 -12.78
N THR A 285 -21.72 -2.11 -12.59
CA THR A 285 -22.54 -1.19 -13.40
C THR A 285 -22.04 0.24 -13.17
N ASP A 286 -22.04 1.06 -14.23
CA ASP A 286 -21.59 2.47 -14.19
C ASP A 286 -20.10 2.69 -13.87
N VAL A 287 -19.27 1.63 -13.90
CA VAL A 287 -17.81 1.75 -13.85
C VAL A 287 -17.30 2.39 -15.14
N ILE A 288 -16.54 3.48 -14.98
CA ILE A 288 -15.94 4.25 -16.08
C ILE A 288 -14.42 4.16 -16.14
N ALA A 289 -13.77 3.64 -15.09
CA ALA A 289 -12.36 3.24 -15.09
C ALA A 289 -12.17 2.08 -14.10
N LEU A 290 -11.42 1.05 -14.48
CA LEU A 290 -11.21 -0.16 -13.68
C LEU A 290 -9.76 -0.63 -13.79
N TYR A 291 -9.10 -0.78 -12.64
CA TYR A 291 -7.74 -1.30 -12.53
C TYR A 291 -7.74 -2.42 -11.50
N GLN A 292 -7.63 -3.65 -11.99
CA GLN A 292 -7.48 -4.85 -11.15
C GLN A 292 -6.03 -5.33 -11.08
N PHE A 293 -5.12 -4.67 -11.82
CA PHE A 293 -3.68 -4.94 -11.81
C PHE A 293 -3.27 -6.39 -12.12
N LYS A 294 -4.11 -7.10 -12.89
CA LYS A 294 -3.89 -8.48 -13.33
C LYS A 294 -2.76 -8.65 -14.35
N THR A 295 -2.31 -7.56 -14.96
CA THR A 295 -1.18 -7.59 -15.89
C THR A 295 0.09 -8.05 -15.20
N GLY A 296 0.33 -7.67 -13.93
CA GLY A 296 1.40 -8.19 -13.08
C GLY A 296 2.84 -7.83 -13.50
N GLU A 297 3.04 -7.21 -14.66
CA GLU A 297 4.36 -6.88 -15.19
C GLU A 297 4.34 -5.67 -16.15
N GLY A 298 5.53 -5.19 -16.51
CA GLY A 298 5.73 -4.07 -17.43
C GLY A 298 5.49 -2.71 -16.77
N SER A 299 5.40 -1.66 -17.60
CA SER A 299 5.31 -0.27 -17.14
C SER A 299 3.93 0.37 -17.32
N ILE A 300 2.89 -0.43 -17.58
CA ILE A 300 1.53 0.05 -17.84
C ILE A 300 0.53 -0.81 -17.07
N ALA A 301 -0.30 -0.17 -16.24
CA ALA A 301 -1.51 -0.77 -15.71
C ALA A 301 -2.70 -0.36 -16.59
N TYR A 302 -3.38 -1.35 -17.16
CA TYR A 302 -4.44 -1.12 -18.14
C TYR A 302 -5.79 -0.84 -17.48
N ASP A 303 -6.52 0.11 -18.05
CA ASP A 303 -7.91 0.37 -17.69
C ASP A 303 -8.82 -0.61 -18.45
N THR A 304 -9.36 -1.57 -17.73
CA THR A 304 -10.18 -2.66 -18.29
C THR A 304 -11.68 -2.43 -18.11
N SER A 305 -12.12 -1.19 -17.81
CA SER A 305 -13.55 -0.82 -17.66
C SER A 305 -14.39 -1.03 -18.93
N GLY A 306 -13.75 -1.19 -20.09
CA GLY A 306 -14.41 -1.27 -21.38
C GLY A 306 -14.89 0.07 -21.93
N ILE A 307 -14.65 1.18 -21.21
CA ILE A 307 -15.08 2.53 -21.60
C ILE A 307 -13.92 3.29 -22.27
N SER A 308 -14.13 3.70 -23.52
CA SER A 308 -13.14 4.41 -24.32
C SER A 308 -13.16 5.94 -24.10
N PRO A 309 -12.02 6.65 -24.20
CA PRO A 309 -10.67 6.10 -24.29
C PRO A 309 -10.22 5.44 -22.97
N ALA A 310 -9.46 4.34 -23.05
CA ALA A 310 -8.92 3.69 -21.86
C ALA A 310 -7.90 4.60 -21.15
N ALA A 311 -8.09 4.85 -19.85
CA ALA A 311 -7.22 5.70 -19.05
C ALA A 311 -6.00 4.94 -18.49
N ASN A 312 -5.33 4.13 -19.33
CA ASN A 312 -4.16 3.33 -18.94
C ASN A 312 -3.12 4.15 -18.16
N LEU A 313 -2.67 3.61 -17.03
CA LEU A 313 -1.73 4.25 -16.12
C LEU A 313 -0.29 3.87 -16.47
N SER A 314 0.55 4.85 -16.78
CA SER A 314 1.99 4.65 -16.94
C SER A 314 2.68 4.66 -15.56
N LEU A 315 3.50 3.66 -15.29
CA LEU A 315 4.22 3.51 -14.01
C LEU A 315 5.57 4.23 -14.09
N THR A 316 5.88 5.03 -13.07
CA THR A 316 7.14 5.82 -13.00
C THR A 316 7.67 5.91 -11.56
N GLY A 317 8.99 5.88 -11.40
CA GLY A 317 9.63 5.86 -10.08
C GLY A 317 9.52 4.48 -9.41
N ASP A 318 9.54 4.46 -8.08
CA ASP A 318 9.58 3.22 -7.30
C ASP A 318 8.14 2.68 -7.12
N VAL A 319 7.69 1.95 -8.15
CA VAL A 319 6.42 1.19 -8.19
C VAL A 319 6.73 -0.25 -8.56
N ASP A 320 6.29 -1.19 -7.73
CA ASP A 320 6.45 -2.63 -7.94
C ASP A 320 5.11 -3.32 -8.15
N TRP A 321 5.08 -4.38 -8.95
CA TRP A 321 3.92 -5.23 -9.08
C TRP A 321 3.81 -6.21 -7.92
N LEU A 322 2.61 -6.42 -7.41
CA LEU A 322 2.33 -7.44 -6.40
C LEU A 322 2.02 -8.77 -7.07
N GLY A 323 2.54 -9.88 -6.50
CA GLY A 323 2.28 -11.24 -6.98
C GLY A 323 0.79 -11.64 -6.93
N SER A 324 0.00 -10.97 -6.09
CA SER A 324 -1.43 -11.22 -5.85
C SER A 324 -2.38 -10.30 -6.62
N TRP A 325 -1.88 -9.64 -7.67
CA TRP A 325 -2.46 -8.47 -8.34
C TRP A 325 -2.45 -7.22 -7.46
N GLY A 326 -1.84 -6.16 -7.97
CA GLY A 326 -1.77 -4.85 -7.34
C GLY A 326 -0.48 -4.12 -7.68
N LEU A 327 -0.35 -2.90 -7.15
CA LEU A 327 0.85 -2.09 -7.23
C LEU A 327 1.29 -1.66 -5.83
N SER A 328 2.57 -1.78 -5.54
CA SER A 328 3.22 -1.23 -4.34
C SER A 328 3.89 0.09 -4.67
N PHE A 329 3.68 1.11 -3.84
CA PHE A 329 4.24 2.44 -3.99
C PHE A 329 5.18 2.74 -2.82
N THR A 330 6.45 2.99 -3.11
CA THR A 330 7.42 3.50 -2.11
C THR A 330 7.75 4.97 -2.39
N ASN A 331 8.03 5.29 -3.65
CA ASN A 331 8.34 6.63 -4.12
C ASN A 331 8.08 6.78 -5.63
N GLY A 332 7.07 6.09 -6.13
CA GLY A 332 6.64 6.13 -7.53
C GLY A 332 5.21 6.64 -7.70
N LYS A 333 4.75 6.71 -8.94
CA LYS A 333 3.36 7.04 -9.29
C LYS A 333 2.89 6.28 -10.53
N ALA A 334 1.59 6.02 -10.59
CA ALA A 334 0.91 5.49 -11.75
C ALA A 334 -0.01 6.59 -12.31
N GLN A 335 0.18 6.99 -13.57
CA GLN A 335 -0.47 8.18 -14.12
C GLN A 335 -1.05 7.94 -15.53
N ALA A 336 -2.31 8.31 -15.72
CA ALA A 336 -2.94 8.36 -17.04
C ALA A 336 -2.57 9.67 -17.78
N SER A 337 -2.68 9.66 -19.11
CA SER A 337 -2.59 10.90 -19.88
C SER A 337 -3.79 11.79 -19.62
N THR A 338 -3.61 13.11 -19.66
CA THR A 338 -4.69 14.08 -19.50
C THR A 338 -5.80 13.88 -20.54
N ALA A 339 -5.42 13.60 -21.78
CA ALA A 339 -6.34 13.32 -22.89
C ALA A 339 -7.26 12.11 -22.60
N ASN A 340 -6.73 11.04 -22.01
CA ASN A 340 -7.55 9.87 -21.68
C ASN A 340 -8.31 10.06 -20.36
N SER A 341 -7.75 10.81 -19.40
CA SER A 341 -8.43 11.14 -18.14
C SER A 341 -9.64 12.05 -18.33
N LYS A 342 -9.71 12.83 -19.43
CA LYS A 342 -10.87 13.65 -19.79
C LYS A 342 -12.20 12.89 -19.75
N LYS A 343 -12.21 11.57 -20.03
CA LYS A 343 -13.44 10.78 -19.93
C LYS A 343 -14.09 10.83 -18.53
N LEU A 344 -13.27 10.95 -17.48
CA LEU A 344 -13.76 11.03 -16.11
C LEU A 344 -14.55 12.33 -15.94
N HIS A 345 -13.98 13.45 -16.39
CA HIS A 345 -14.69 14.73 -16.43
C HIS A 345 -16.03 14.59 -17.19
N ASP A 346 -15.99 14.11 -18.43
CA ASP A 346 -17.18 14.12 -19.31
C ASP A 346 -18.32 13.23 -18.75
N LEU A 347 -17.98 12.08 -18.18
CA LEU A 347 -18.97 11.11 -17.67
C LEU A 347 -19.49 11.45 -16.27
N ILE A 348 -18.64 12.01 -15.39
CA ILE A 348 -19.04 12.39 -14.01
C ILE A 348 -19.84 13.70 -14.03
N THR A 349 -19.41 14.70 -14.81
CA THR A 349 -20.14 15.98 -14.89
C THR A 349 -21.50 15.82 -15.56
N ALA A 350 -21.68 14.83 -16.43
CA ALA A 350 -22.96 14.51 -17.05
C ALA A 350 -24.00 13.95 -16.06
N THR A 351 -23.56 13.29 -14.98
CA THR A 351 -24.44 12.70 -13.96
C THR A 351 -24.53 13.56 -12.70
N GLY A 352 -23.47 14.32 -12.38
CA GLY A 352 -23.34 15.04 -11.12
C GLY A 352 -23.08 14.10 -9.93
N GLU A 353 -22.67 12.86 -10.20
CA GLU A 353 -22.47 11.80 -9.22
C GLU A 353 -21.12 11.10 -9.41
N LEU A 354 -20.54 10.63 -8.31
CA LEU A 354 -19.22 10.00 -8.28
C LEU A 354 -19.16 8.93 -7.21
N SER A 355 -18.53 7.79 -7.52
CA SER A 355 -17.93 6.93 -6.50
C SER A 355 -16.50 6.55 -6.89
N VAL A 356 -15.59 6.57 -5.92
CA VAL A 356 -14.23 6.05 -6.08
C VAL A 356 -14.04 4.95 -5.06
N GLU A 357 -13.84 3.73 -5.55
CA GLU A 357 -13.61 2.53 -4.76
C GLU A 357 -12.15 2.09 -4.91
N ALA A 358 -11.49 1.82 -3.79
CA ALA A 358 -10.14 1.29 -3.77
C ALA A 358 -9.98 0.19 -2.71
N TRP A 359 -9.09 -0.75 -2.98
CA TRP A 359 -8.56 -1.66 -1.96
C TRP A 359 -7.10 -1.30 -1.70
N VAL A 360 -6.80 -0.86 -0.48
CA VAL A 360 -5.51 -0.24 -0.14
C VAL A 360 -4.91 -0.83 1.13
N THR A 361 -3.59 -0.93 1.17
CA THR A 361 -2.82 -1.21 2.39
C THR A 361 -1.82 -0.08 2.57
N PRO A 362 -2.11 0.92 3.42
CA PRO A 362 -1.12 1.94 3.78
C PRO A 362 0.13 1.30 4.39
N ASN A 363 1.32 1.73 3.98
CA ASN A 363 2.58 1.19 4.52
C ASN A 363 2.74 1.51 6.03
N ASN A 364 2.17 2.63 6.47
CA ASN A 364 2.07 3.02 7.86
C ASN A 364 0.92 4.03 8.05
N VAL A 365 0.62 4.32 9.32
CA VAL A 365 -0.43 5.24 9.77
C VAL A 365 0.10 6.63 10.15
N THR A 366 1.35 6.94 9.81
CA THR A 366 2.03 8.20 10.20
C THR A 366 2.40 9.09 9.02
N GLN A 367 1.88 8.80 7.83
CA GLN A 367 2.12 9.62 6.64
C GLN A 367 1.47 11.00 6.80
N GLU A 368 2.28 12.06 6.70
CA GLU A 368 1.77 13.44 6.73
C GLU A 368 1.01 13.75 5.46
N GLY A 369 -0.08 14.50 5.60
CA GLY A 369 -1.11 14.49 4.57
C GLY A 369 -1.80 15.81 4.20
N PRO A 370 -2.75 15.73 3.26
CA PRO A 370 -3.16 14.48 2.64
C PRO A 370 -2.09 13.96 1.67
N ALA A 371 -1.60 12.73 1.87
CA ALA A 371 -0.79 11.99 0.92
C ALA A 371 -1.71 11.40 -0.15
N ARG A 372 -1.30 11.38 -1.43
CA ARG A 372 -2.22 11.06 -2.55
C ARG A 372 -2.32 9.56 -2.80
N ILE A 373 -3.41 8.93 -2.33
CA ILE A 373 -3.75 7.55 -2.71
C ILE A 373 -4.22 7.55 -4.17
N VAL A 374 -5.28 8.32 -4.46
CA VAL A 374 -5.84 8.52 -5.80
C VAL A 374 -6.18 10.00 -5.98
N THR A 375 -5.78 10.61 -7.09
CA THR A 375 -6.09 12.01 -7.38
C THR A 375 -6.39 12.25 -8.86
N TYR A 376 -7.32 13.17 -9.15
CA TYR A 376 -7.57 13.72 -10.47
C TYR A 376 -7.28 15.22 -10.44
N SER A 377 -6.04 15.59 -10.76
CA SER A 377 -5.46 16.90 -10.45
C SER A 377 -4.42 17.37 -11.47
N ALA A 378 -4.04 18.64 -11.37
CA ALA A 378 -2.91 19.23 -12.09
C ALA A 378 -1.70 19.55 -11.20
N GLY A 379 -1.84 19.45 -9.88
CA GLY A 379 -0.78 19.74 -8.91
C GLY A 379 -1.32 20.00 -7.51
N ASP A 380 -0.48 20.60 -6.66
CA ASP A 380 -0.73 20.74 -5.22
C ASP A 380 -1.94 21.61 -4.87
N ASP A 381 -2.30 22.56 -5.75
CA ASP A 381 -3.31 23.60 -5.49
C ASP A 381 -4.55 23.54 -6.43
N ALA A 382 -4.62 22.54 -7.32
CA ALA A 382 -5.72 22.41 -8.27
C ALA A 382 -6.09 20.94 -8.56
N ARG A 383 -7.30 20.56 -8.15
CA ARG A 383 -7.86 19.22 -8.35
C ARG A 383 -9.35 19.22 -8.60
N ASN A 384 -9.83 18.15 -9.22
CA ASN A 384 -11.25 17.83 -9.27
C ASN A 384 -11.64 16.95 -8.08
N PHE A 385 -10.85 15.89 -7.79
CA PHE A 385 -10.98 15.12 -6.56
C PHE A 385 -9.65 14.51 -6.09
N THR A 386 -9.57 14.17 -4.81
CA THR A 386 -8.52 13.34 -4.20
C THR A 386 -9.13 12.46 -3.12
N LEU A 387 -8.75 11.18 -3.11
CA LEU A 387 -8.77 10.32 -1.93
C LEU A 387 -7.32 10.26 -1.41
N GLY A 388 -7.12 10.68 -0.16
CA GLY A 388 -5.81 10.77 0.46
C GLY A 388 -5.75 10.24 1.88
N GLN A 389 -4.56 10.32 2.47
CA GLN A 389 -4.29 9.92 3.85
C GLN A 389 -3.62 11.05 4.62
N THR A 390 -4.09 11.35 5.83
CA THR A 390 -3.37 12.15 6.82
C THR A 390 -3.33 11.36 8.13
N LEU A 391 -2.16 10.87 8.51
CA LEU A 391 -1.99 10.02 9.68
C LEU A 391 -2.97 8.82 9.64
N TYR A 392 -3.89 8.76 10.61
CA TYR A 392 -4.92 7.72 10.76
C TYR A 392 -6.24 8.02 10.03
N ASN A 393 -6.27 9.04 9.18
CA ASN A 393 -7.49 9.44 8.48
C ASN A 393 -7.43 9.20 6.99
N TYR A 394 -8.59 8.85 6.44
CA TYR A 394 -8.86 9.04 5.01
C TYR A 394 -9.42 10.44 4.78
N ASP A 395 -8.88 11.14 3.78
CA ASP A 395 -9.28 12.50 3.40
C ASP A 395 -9.88 12.53 1.99
N VAL A 396 -11.03 13.18 1.85
CA VAL A 396 -11.71 13.37 0.56
C VAL A 396 -11.79 14.85 0.24
N MET A 397 -11.04 15.27 -0.78
CA MET A 397 -11.10 16.61 -1.34
C MET A 397 -11.86 16.57 -2.66
N LEU A 398 -12.82 17.46 -2.86
CA LEU A 398 -13.71 17.45 -4.02
C LEU A 398 -14.05 18.87 -4.43
N ARG A 399 -13.88 19.18 -5.72
CA ARG A 399 -14.24 20.49 -6.26
C ARG A 399 -15.75 20.60 -6.48
N THR A 400 -16.38 21.44 -5.68
CA THR A 400 -17.82 21.76 -5.65
C THR A 400 -18.00 23.28 -5.61
N GLU A 401 -19.23 23.76 -5.70
CA GLU A 401 -19.52 25.20 -5.61
C GLU A 401 -19.22 25.79 -4.22
N ALA A 402 -19.10 24.94 -3.19
CA ALA A 402 -18.76 25.32 -1.83
C ALA A 402 -17.26 25.22 -1.51
N SER A 403 -16.47 24.55 -2.35
CA SER A 403 -15.03 24.38 -2.13
C SER A 403 -14.17 25.28 -3.02
N ASN A 404 -12.89 25.42 -2.68
CA ASN A 404 -11.95 26.15 -3.51
C ASN A 404 -11.51 25.34 -4.75
N THR A 405 -10.64 25.90 -5.59
CA THR A 405 -10.08 25.18 -6.77
C THR A 405 -9.30 23.92 -6.38
N ASN A 406 -8.88 23.82 -5.12
CA ASN A 406 -8.19 22.65 -4.58
C ASN A 406 -9.16 21.62 -3.97
N GLY A 407 -10.47 21.82 -4.07
CA GLY A 407 -11.45 20.93 -3.47
C GLY A 407 -11.45 20.93 -1.94
N GLU A 408 -10.95 22.01 -1.32
CA GLU A 408 -10.93 22.20 0.13
C GLU A 408 -12.15 22.98 0.62
N PRO A 409 -12.62 22.72 1.86
CA PRO A 409 -12.03 21.81 2.86
C PRO A 409 -12.24 20.31 2.55
N ALA A 410 -11.36 19.45 3.07
CA ALA A 410 -11.51 18.00 2.96
C ALA A 410 -12.63 17.49 3.88
N LEU A 411 -13.32 16.42 3.47
CA LEU A 411 -14.07 15.56 4.38
C LEU A 411 -13.12 14.49 4.88
N SER A 412 -12.85 14.46 6.18
CA SER A 412 -11.88 13.54 6.79
C SER A 412 -12.59 12.61 7.77
N THR A 413 -12.14 11.36 7.88
CA THR A 413 -12.60 10.48 8.96
C THR A 413 -12.24 11.04 10.35
N PRO A 414 -12.96 10.70 11.43
CA PRO A 414 -12.71 11.28 12.74
C PRO A 414 -11.34 10.88 13.33
N ASP A 415 -10.54 11.87 13.76
CA ASP A 415 -9.20 11.66 14.34
C ASP A 415 -9.18 10.63 15.48
N ALA A 416 -10.22 10.61 16.31
CA ALA A 416 -10.29 9.79 17.52
C ALA A 416 -10.60 8.31 17.23
N ASP A 417 -11.11 8.00 16.04
CA ASP A 417 -11.56 6.65 15.69
C ASP A 417 -10.47 5.82 15.03
N GLU A 418 -9.34 6.44 14.66
CA GLU A 418 -8.20 5.80 14.00
C GLU A 418 -8.64 4.89 12.84
N VAL A 419 -9.54 5.38 11.97
CA VAL A 419 -10.23 4.55 10.97
C VAL A 419 -9.27 3.89 9.98
N LEU A 420 -8.25 4.63 9.53
CA LEU A 420 -7.22 4.11 8.64
C LEU A 420 -6.23 3.25 9.44
N GLN A 421 -5.98 2.04 8.94
CA GLN A 421 -5.06 1.08 9.53
C GLN A 421 -4.03 0.64 8.49
N ALA A 422 -2.83 0.23 8.93
CA ALA A 422 -1.78 -0.33 8.05
C ALA A 422 -2.07 -1.81 7.70
N THR A 423 -3.30 -2.09 7.30
CA THR A 423 -3.78 -3.42 6.85
C THR A 423 -4.63 -3.23 5.60
N LEU A 424 -4.92 -4.31 4.88
CA LEU A 424 -5.75 -4.24 3.68
C LEU A 424 -7.18 -3.77 4.04
N GLN A 425 -7.55 -2.59 3.54
CA GLN A 425 -8.85 -1.98 3.75
C GLN A 425 -9.55 -1.70 2.43
N HIS A 426 -10.86 -1.91 2.43
CA HIS A 426 -11.75 -1.48 1.34
C HIS A 426 -12.24 -0.08 1.64
N VAL A 427 -11.95 0.88 0.76
CA VAL A 427 -12.29 2.29 0.96
C VAL A 427 -13.13 2.76 -0.21
N VAL A 428 -14.28 3.36 0.08
CA VAL A 428 -15.16 3.94 -0.95
C VAL A 428 -15.51 5.36 -0.55
N MET A 429 -15.24 6.33 -1.42
CA MET A 429 -15.90 7.64 -1.34
C MET A 429 -17.08 7.66 -2.30
N THR A 430 -18.19 8.24 -1.88
CA THR A 430 -19.34 8.52 -2.75
C THR A 430 -19.70 10.00 -2.69
N TYR A 431 -20.26 10.54 -3.76
CA TYR A 431 -20.76 11.91 -3.79
C TYR A 431 -21.97 12.07 -4.71
N ASN A 432 -22.96 12.83 -4.22
CA ASN A 432 -23.96 13.50 -5.06
C ASN A 432 -24.34 14.87 -4.47
N ALA A 433 -24.99 15.72 -5.26
CA ALA A 433 -25.34 17.08 -4.86
C ALA A 433 -26.39 17.19 -3.73
N THR A 434 -27.03 16.09 -3.32
CA THR A 434 -28.05 16.08 -2.24
C THR A 434 -27.49 15.58 -0.91
N ALA A 435 -26.64 14.55 -0.95
CA ALA A 435 -26.05 13.93 0.23
C ALA A 435 -24.65 14.47 0.56
N GLY A 436 -23.98 15.13 -0.38
CA GLY A 436 -22.57 15.52 -0.24
C GLY A 436 -21.65 14.32 -0.40
N ARG A 437 -20.44 14.43 0.16
CA ARG A 437 -19.43 13.37 0.23
C ARG A 437 -19.78 12.39 1.35
N SER A 438 -19.46 11.12 1.15
CA SER A 438 -19.52 10.08 2.20
C SER A 438 -18.33 9.15 2.07
N ILE A 439 -17.85 8.61 3.19
CA ILE A 439 -16.70 7.70 3.25
C ILE A 439 -17.17 6.38 3.85
N TYR A 440 -16.86 5.27 3.17
CA TYR A 440 -17.06 3.92 3.65
C TYR A 440 -15.71 3.23 3.82
N VAL A 441 -15.54 2.50 4.92
CA VAL A 441 -14.38 1.63 5.14
C VAL A 441 -14.87 0.23 5.52
N ASN A 442 -14.34 -0.78 4.84
CA ASN A 442 -14.68 -2.20 5.02
C ASN A 442 -16.19 -2.48 4.91
N GLY A 443 -16.84 -1.87 3.91
CA GLY A 443 -18.27 -2.00 3.68
C GLY A 443 -19.16 -1.10 4.54
N GLN A 444 -18.62 -0.44 5.57
CA GLN A 444 -19.39 0.34 6.54
C GLN A 444 -19.24 1.84 6.32
N LEU A 445 -20.36 2.58 6.41
CA LEU A 445 -20.37 4.05 6.38
C LEU A 445 -19.69 4.58 7.65
N ILE A 446 -18.73 5.48 7.49
CA ILE A 446 -18.13 6.23 8.60
C ILE A 446 -19.07 7.38 8.99
N ASP A 447 -19.32 7.52 10.29
CA ASP A 447 -20.22 8.53 10.85
C ASP A 447 -19.54 9.91 10.86
N VAL A 448 -19.44 10.52 9.68
CA VAL A 448 -18.95 11.88 9.48
C VAL A 448 -19.93 12.67 8.62
N VAL A 449 -20.24 13.90 9.06
CA VAL A 449 -21.16 14.80 8.36
C VAL A 449 -20.38 15.68 7.38
N ASP A 450 -20.82 15.74 6.12
CA ASP A 450 -20.33 16.73 5.17
C ASP A 450 -21.10 18.05 5.35
N GLU A 451 -20.40 19.08 5.85
CA GLU A 451 -20.97 20.40 6.08
C GLU A 451 -21.04 21.24 4.79
N ASP A 452 -20.35 20.83 3.72
CA ASP A 452 -20.16 21.61 2.47
C ASP A 452 -20.90 20.99 1.27
N ILE A 453 -22.16 20.60 1.48
CA ILE A 453 -23.00 20.01 0.43
C ILE A 453 -23.30 21.04 -0.66
N ALA A 454 -22.70 20.84 -1.83
CA ALA A 454 -22.93 21.67 -3.01
C ALA A 454 -22.73 20.86 -4.30
N PRO A 455 -23.32 21.26 -5.44
CA PRO A 455 -23.06 20.67 -6.75
C PRO A 455 -21.58 20.72 -7.16
N LEU A 456 -21.15 19.86 -8.08
CA LEU A 456 -19.82 19.93 -8.69
C LEU A 456 -19.63 21.28 -9.39
N ALA A 457 -18.44 21.87 -9.28
CA ALA A 457 -18.15 23.17 -9.87
C ALA A 457 -16.95 23.13 -10.81
N ASN A 458 -17.14 23.64 -12.04
CA ASN A 458 -16.07 23.95 -13.00
C ASN A 458 -14.92 22.94 -12.98
N TRP A 459 -15.26 21.66 -13.12
CA TRP A 459 -14.25 20.62 -13.21
C TRP A 459 -13.38 20.88 -14.44
N ASP A 460 -12.08 20.70 -14.26
CA ASP A 460 -11.12 20.91 -15.36
C ASP A 460 -10.93 19.59 -16.11
N ASP A 461 -11.07 19.61 -17.43
CA ASP A 461 -10.95 18.42 -18.28
C ASP A 461 -9.51 18.13 -18.75
N SER A 462 -8.55 18.97 -18.34
CA SER A 462 -7.13 18.85 -18.67
C SER A 462 -6.28 18.16 -17.60
N PHE A 463 -6.90 17.71 -16.51
CA PHE A 463 -6.21 17.06 -15.39
C PHE A 463 -5.86 15.60 -15.70
N ALA A 464 -4.99 14.99 -14.88
CA ALA A 464 -4.60 13.59 -15.02
C ALA A 464 -5.06 12.76 -13.82
N LEU A 465 -5.51 11.52 -14.06
CA LEU A 465 -5.71 10.53 -13.01
C LEU A 465 -4.35 9.98 -12.57
N ILE A 466 -4.06 10.02 -11.26
CA ILE A 466 -2.77 9.67 -10.67
C ILE A 466 -2.98 8.87 -9.38
N LEU A 467 -2.14 7.85 -9.17
CA LEU A 467 -2.07 7.05 -7.95
C LEU A 467 -0.68 7.20 -7.32
N GLY A 468 -0.62 7.21 -5.98
CA GLY A 468 0.62 7.20 -5.19
C GLY A 468 1.34 8.54 -5.02
N LYS A 469 1.07 9.55 -5.87
CA LYS A 469 1.62 10.91 -5.76
C LYS A 469 0.72 11.97 -6.37
N GLU A 470 1.10 13.23 -6.16
CA GLU A 470 0.57 14.38 -6.90
C GLU A 470 1.26 14.56 -8.28
N ALA A 471 0.62 15.29 -9.19
CA ALA A 471 1.19 15.63 -10.51
C ALA A 471 2.56 16.34 -10.41
N SER A 472 2.75 17.12 -9.35
CA SER A 472 4.01 17.81 -8.98
C SER A 472 5.14 16.87 -8.53
N ASN A 473 4.83 15.59 -8.32
CA ASN A 473 5.66 14.57 -7.65
C ASN A 473 5.89 14.79 -6.15
N GLN A 474 5.11 15.68 -5.51
CA GLN A 474 5.02 15.83 -4.06
C GLN A 474 3.90 14.97 -3.46
N HIS A 475 3.65 15.11 -2.15
CA HIS A 475 2.56 14.45 -1.41
C HIS A 475 2.55 12.92 -1.61
N VAL A 476 3.74 12.33 -1.49
CA VAL A 476 3.97 10.90 -1.71
C VAL A 476 3.13 10.08 -0.74
N TRP A 477 2.38 9.13 -1.28
CA TRP A 477 1.74 8.08 -0.53
C TRP A 477 2.50 6.78 -0.69
N GLN A 478 2.69 6.08 0.42
CA GLN A 478 3.38 4.79 0.50
C GLN A 478 2.39 3.70 0.89
N GLY A 479 2.38 2.60 0.14
CA GLY A 479 1.50 1.48 0.39
C GLY A 479 1.10 0.76 -0.88
N ASP A 480 0.15 -0.15 -0.74
CA ASP A 480 -0.29 -1.03 -1.82
C ASP A 480 -1.70 -0.66 -2.28
N ILE A 481 -1.94 -0.70 -3.59
CA ILE A 481 -3.29 -0.59 -4.18
C ILE A 481 -3.58 -1.87 -4.96
N ARG A 482 -4.58 -2.64 -4.53
CA ARG A 482 -4.98 -3.91 -5.15
C ARG A 482 -6.15 -3.78 -6.12
N LEU A 483 -6.92 -2.71 -6.01
CA LEU A 483 -7.99 -2.38 -6.96
C LEU A 483 -8.27 -0.88 -6.93
N LEU A 484 -8.57 -0.31 -8.09
CA LEU A 484 -9.21 0.99 -8.24
C LEU A 484 -10.39 0.87 -9.21
N ALA A 485 -11.57 1.31 -8.80
CA ALA A 485 -12.74 1.46 -9.65
C ALA A 485 -13.33 2.87 -9.48
N ILE A 486 -13.64 3.53 -10.59
CA ILE A 486 -14.31 4.84 -10.61
C ILE A 486 -15.66 4.67 -11.29
N TYR A 487 -16.71 5.15 -10.63
CA TYR A 487 -18.09 5.11 -11.08
C TYR A 487 -18.60 6.53 -11.33
N ASN A 488 -19.46 6.71 -12.33
CA ASN A 488 -20.18 7.98 -12.54
C ASN A 488 -21.56 8.00 -11.87
N ARG A 489 -21.80 7.10 -10.92
CA ARG A 489 -22.99 7.01 -10.07
C ARG A 489 -22.59 6.82 -8.61
N VAL A 490 -23.49 7.20 -7.71
CA VAL A 490 -23.35 6.86 -6.28
C VAL A 490 -23.63 5.38 -6.07
N LEU A 491 -22.69 4.67 -5.45
CA LEU A 491 -22.91 3.32 -4.97
C LEU A 491 -23.85 3.34 -3.76
N ALA A 492 -24.88 2.49 -3.81
CA ALA A 492 -25.74 2.26 -2.66
C ALA A 492 -24.97 1.49 -1.56
N PRO A 493 -25.32 1.66 -0.27
CA PRO A 493 -24.66 0.94 0.82
C PRO A 493 -24.62 -0.59 0.62
N GLU A 494 -25.68 -1.18 0.06
CA GLU A 494 -25.74 -2.60 -0.23
C GLU A 494 -24.75 -3.03 -1.32
N GLN A 495 -24.50 -2.16 -2.31
CA GLN A 495 -23.52 -2.39 -3.38
C GLN A 495 -22.08 -2.26 -2.84
N VAL A 496 -21.84 -1.29 -1.95
CA VAL A 496 -20.55 -1.14 -1.25
C VAL A 496 -20.27 -2.40 -0.41
N GLN A 497 -21.25 -2.87 0.36
CA GLN A 497 -21.14 -4.10 1.15
C GLN A 497 -20.96 -5.34 0.27
N GLN A 498 -21.66 -5.42 -0.87
CA GLN A 498 -21.49 -6.50 -1.84
C GLN A 498 -20.04 -6.55 -2.36
N ASN A 499 -19.50 -5.42 -2.79
CA ASN A 499 -18.12 -5.34 -3.29
C ASN A 499 -17.08 -5.67 -2.20
N TYR A 500 -17.33 -5.25 -0.95
CA TYR A 500 -16.51 -5.62 0.19
C TYR A 500 -16.49 -7.15 0.42
N ASN A 501 -17.67 -7.78 0.45
CA ASN A 501 -17.82 -9.21 0.71
C ASN A 501 -17.15 -10.07 -0.38
N VAL A 502 -17.16 -9.62 -1.64
CA VAL A 502 -16.46 -10.31 -2.71
C VAL A 502 -14.94 -10.28 -2.49
N GLY A 503 -14.41 -9.14 -2.01
CA GLY A 503 -12.99 -8.94 -1.76
C GLY A 503 -12.21 -8.49 -3.00
N VAL A 504 -10.88 -8.60 -2.90
CA VAL A 504 -9.91 -8.25 -3.95
C VAL A 504 -8.79 -9.28 -4.04
N GLY A 505 -8.07 -9.29 -5.16
CA GLY A 505 -6.92 -10.16 -5.41
C GLY A 505 -7.31 -11.52 -5.97
N GLU A 506 -6.29 -12.33 -6.25
CA GLU A 506 -6.46 -13.70 -6.73
C GLU A 506 -6.77 -14.63 -5.54
N LYS A 507 -7.96 -15.24 -5.55
CA LYS A 507 -8.35 -16.31 -4.64
C LYS A 507 -8.28 -17.65 -5.35
N PHE A 508 -7.76 -18.66 -4.67
CA PHE A 508 -7.59 -20.02 -5.15
C PHE A 508 -8.37 -20.97 -4.24
N PHE A 509 -9.12 -21.88 -4.83
CA PHE A 509 -9.61 -23.05 -4.10
C PHE A 509 -8.59 -24.18 -4.22
N LEU A 510 -7.93 -24.52 -3.11
CA LEU A 510 -7.02 -25.66 -3.03
C LEU A 510 -7.77 -26.89 -2.50
N LEU A 511 -7.81 -27.96 -3.29
CA LEU A 511 -8.53 -29.20 -3.01
C LEU A 511 -7.55 -30.30 -2.59
N PHE A 512 -7.18 -30.35 -1.31
CA PHE A 512 -6.25 -31.36 -0.79
C PHE A 512 -6.90 -32.74 -0.76
N SER A 513 -6.45 -33.66 -1.61
CA SER A 513 -7.07 -34.98 -1.70
C SER A 513 -6.82 -35.80 -0.44
N ILE A 514 -7.92 -36.31 0.13
CA ILE A 514 -7.94 -37.25 1.24
C ILE A 514 -8.55 -38.60 0.83
N SER A 515 -8.82 -38.79 -0.47
CA SER A 515 -9.56 -39.95 -0.98
C SER A 515 -8.91 -41.28 -0.62
N HIS A 516 -7.58 -41.32 -0.53
CA HIS A 516 -6.79 -42.51 -0.16
C HIS A 516 -6.79 -42.83 1.34
N LEU A 517 -7.28 -41.92 2.19
CA LEU A 517 -7.33 -42.10 3.66
C LEU A 517 -8.72 -42.51 4.16
N ILE A 518 -9.76 -42.32 3.35
CA ILE A 518 -11.15 -42.61 3.72
C ILE A 518 -11.86 -43.53 2.71
N ASP A 519 -11.13 -44.06 1.74
CA ASP A 519 -11.64 -44.94 0.67
C ASP A 519 -12.86 -44.37 -0.09
N LEU A 520 -12.94 -43.04 -0.21
CA LEU A 520 -13.99 -42.33 -0.94
C LEU A 520 -13.38 -41.50 -2.09
N PRO A 521 -13.49 -41.94 -3.36
CA PRO A 521 -12.92 -41.26 -4.51
C PRO A 521 -13.36 -39.80 -4.62
N ASN A 522 -12.48 -38.95 -5.17
CA ASN A 522 -12.77 -37.55 -5.47
C ASN A 522 -13.26 -36.73 -4.27
N THR A 523 -12.74 -37.04 -3.08
CA THR A 523 -13.00 -36.32 -1.83
C THR A 523 -11.78 -35.53 -1.39
N TYR A 524 -12.02 -34.28 -1.02
CA TYR A 524 -11.01 -33.27 -0.74
C TYR A 524 -11.33 -32.47 0.51
N VAL A 525 -10.29 -32.03 1.22
CA VAL A 525 -10.37 -30.88 2.12
C VAL A 525 -10.07 -29.64 1.29
N MET A 526 -11.06 -28.75 1.18
CA MET A 526 -10.99 -27.52 0.41
C MET A 526 -10.62 -26.35 1.31
N PHE A 527 -9.67 -25.54 0.84
CA PHE A 527 -9.35 -24.23 1.42
C PHE A 527 -9.58 -23.13 0.38
N GLU A 528 -10.07 -21.98 0.84
CA GLU A 528 -9.84 -20.72 0.15
C GLU A 528 -8.46 -20.19 0.52
N VAL A 529 -7.64 -19.91 -0.48
CA VAL A 529 -6.27 -19.43 -0.31
C VAL A 529 -6.07 -18.18 -1.15
N SER A 530 -5.50 -17.14 -0.55
CA SER A 530 -5.02 -15.96 -1.27
C SER A 530 -3.66 -15.56 -0.75
N GLN A 531 -2.86 -14.91 -1.60
CA GLN A 531 -1.64 -14.26 -1.11
C GLN A 531 -2.04 -13.00 -0.31
N PHE A 532 -1.77 -13.04 0.99
CA PHE A 532 -2.20 -12.02 1.95
C PHE A 532 -1.37 -10.76 1.80
N ASP A 533 -0.05 -10.92 1.70
CA ASP A 533 0.95 -9.89 1.41
C ASP A 533 2.12 -10.51 0.63
N ASN A 534 3.23 -9.79 0.47
CA ASN A 534 4.40 -10.28 -0.24
C ASN A 534 5.14 -11.42 0.48
N TYR A 535 4.77 -11.76 1.71
CA TYR A 535 5.48 -12.69 2.59
C TYR A 535 4.59 -13.81 3.12
N SER A 536 3.31 -13.86 2.77
CA SER A 536 2.38 -14.81 3.37
C SER A 536 1.12 -15.09 2.55
N TYR A 537 0.51 -16.23 2.86
CA TYR A 537 -0.77 -16.69 2.35
C TYR A 537 -1.82 -16.66 3.46
N LEU A 538 -3.04 -16.27 3.13
CA LEU A 538 -4.21 -16.46 3.97
C LEU A 538 -4.92 -17.75 3.54
N PHE A 539 -4.99 -18.72 4.46
CA PHE A 539 -5.82 -19.91 4.34
C PHE A 539 -7.10 -19.71 5.15
N SER A 540 -8.27 -19.93 4.56
CA SER A 540 -9.56 -19.75 5.23
C SER A 540 -10.66 -20.65 4.65
N ASN A 541 -11.86 -20.57 5.26
CA ASN A 541 -13.09 -21.23 4.78
C ASN A 541 -12.91 -22.75 4.50
N VAL A 542 -12.42 -23.48 5.50
CA VAL A 542 -12.12 -24.91 5.35
C VAL A 542 -13.41 -25.73 5.25
N ALA A 543 -13.47 -26.59 4.25
CA ALA A 543 -14.62 -27.47 4.01
C ALA A 543 -14.19 -28.85 3.51
N ILE A 544 -15.11 -29.82 3.59
CA ILE A 544 -14.98 -31.12 2.93
C ILE A 544 -15.93 -31.15 1.74
N VAL A 545 -15.43 -31.62 0.61
CA VAL A 545 -16.21 -31.71 -0.63
C VAL A 545 -15.91 -32.99 -1.40
N ASN A 546 -16.95 -33.59 -1.96
CA ASN A 546 -16.87 -34.65 -2.95
C ASN A 546 -17.41 -34.11 -4.28
N ILE A 547 -16.53 -33.93 -5.27
CA ILE A 547 -16.90 -33.27 -6.53
C ILE A 547 -17.76 -34.15 -7.46
N ASP A 548 -17.87 -35.46 -7.19
CA ASP A 548 -18.82 -36.35 -7.87
C ASP A 548 -20.23 -36.31 -7.24
N GLY A 549 -20.39 -35.56 -6.14
CA GLY A 549 -21.64 -35.48 -5.39
C GLY A 549 -21.95 -36.70 -4.54
N THR A 550 -20.96 -37.58 -4.31
CA THR A 550 -21.15 -38.79 -3.50
C THR A 550 -21.16 -38.41 -2.01
N PRO A 551 -22.20 -38.78 -1.23
CA PRO A 551 -22.23 -38.53 0.20
C PRO A 551 -21.21 -39.41 0.93
N VAL A 552 -20.89 -39.06 2.18
CA VAL A 552 -20.01 -39.86 3.04
C VAL A 552 -20.50 -41.31 3.12
N ALA A 553 -19.64 -42.27 2.77
CA ALA A 553 -19.99 -43.69 2.75
C ALA A 553 -20.15 -44.25 4.17
N ASP A 554 -19.08 -44.19 4.95
CA ASP A 554 -19.01 -44.62 6.35
C ASP A 554 -18.62 -43.44 7.24
N SER A 555 -19.07 -43.44 8.50
CA SER A 555 -18.72 -42.36 9.42
C SER A 555 -17.23 -42.37 9.74
N PHE A 556 -16.60 -41.20 9.76
CA PHE A 556 -15.18 -41.06 10.10
C PHE A 556 -14.91 -39.79 10.91
N ASP A 557 -13.86 -39.83 11.71
CA ASP A 557 -13.42 -38.71 12.55
C ASP A 557 -12.27 -37.96 11.89
N ILE A 558 -12.17 -36.67 12.18
CA ILE A 558 -11.08 -35.78 11.80
C ILE A 558 -10.58 -35.08 13.06
N LYS A 559 -9.30 -35.26 13.40
CA LYS A 559 -8.67 -34.59 14.54
C LYS A 559 -7.32 -33.99 14.18
N GLY A 560 -7.05 -32.82 14.74
CA GLY A 560 -5.74 -32.19 14.72
C GLY A 560 -5.22 -31.92 13.32
N LEU A 561 -5.95 -31.10 12.55
CA LEU A 561 -5.57 -30.69 11.19
C LEU A 561 -4.47 -29.63 11.25
N ARG A 562 -3.35 -29.84 10.55
CA ARG A 562 -2.29 -28.84 10.39
C ARG A 562 -1.95 -28.64 8.91
N ILE A 563 -1.45 -27.46 8.58
CA ILE A 563 -0.97 -27.12 7.24
C ILE A 563 0.54 -27.33 7.18
N GLY A 564 0.98 -28.19 6.27
CA GLY A 564 2.37 -28.36 5.90
C GLY A 564 2.74 -27.50 4.70
N ILE A 565 3.98 -27.06 4.68
CA ILE A 565 4.63 -26.33 3.60
C ILE A 565 6.03 -26.93 3.37
N ASN A 566 6.38 -27.20 2.11
CA ASN A 566 7.73 -27.55 1.68
C ASN A 566 8.39 -28.67 2.53
N GLY A 567 7.69 -29.78 2.71
CA GLY A 567 8.21 -30.99 3.38
C GLY A 567 8.08 -30.99 4.91
N LYS A 568 7.57 -29.93 5.54
CA LYS A 568 7.36 -29.85 7.00
C LYS A 568 6.02 -29.23 7.38
N GLU A 569 5.59 -29.42 8.63
CA GLU A 569 4.48 -28.63 9.17
C GLU A 569 4.91 -27.17 9.32
N SER A 570 4.04 -26.22 8.94
CA SER A 570 4.32 -24.80 9.17
C SER A 570 4.47 -24.54 10.68
N ALA A 571 5.56 -23.89 11.07
CA ALA A 571 5.84 -23.59 12.48
C ALA A 571 4.84 -22.59 13.09
N GLN A 572 4.19 -21.79 12.25
CA GLN A 572 3.19 -20.79 12.64
C GLN A 572 1.90 -21.00 11.85
N GLY A 573 0.80 -20.37 12.30
CA GLY A 573 -0.46 -20.41 11.57
C GLY A 573 -1.19 -21.76 11.61
N GLN A 574 -1.17 -22.45 12.76
CA GLN A 574 -1.87 -23.74 12.92
C GLN A 574 -3.23 -23.59 13.61
N SER A 575 -4.08 -22.69 13.11
CA SER A 575 -5.42 -22.41 13.70
C SER A 575 -6.33 -23.65 13.77
N TYR A 576 -6.08 -24.67 12.97
CA TYR A 576 -6.90 -25.88 12.86
C TYR A 576 -6.39 -27.07 13.69
N ALA A 577 -5.28 -26.91 14.42
CA ALA A 577 -4.64 -27.99 15.17
C ALA A 577 -5.51 -28.57 16.30
N ASN A 578 -6.58 -27.86 16.71
CA ASN A 578 -7.54 -28.32 17.71
C ASN A 578 -8.88 -28.76 17.10
N LEU A 579 -8.95 -28.94 15.77
CA LEU A 579 -10.15 -29.45 15.11
C LEU A 579 -10.46 -30.85 15.65
N ASP A 580 -11.72 -31.07 16.02
CA ASP A 580 -12.26 -32.38 16.42
C ASP A 580 -13.70 -32.47 15.89
N LEU A 581 -13.88 -33.25 14.81
CA LEU A 581 -15.13 -33.36 14.08
C LEU A 581 -15.39 -34.81 13.70
N SER A 582 -16.65 -35.24 13.79
CA SER A 582 -17.11 -36.54 13.29
C SER A 582 -18.12 -36.34 12.16
N LEU A 583 -17.86 -36.93 10.99
CA LEU A 583 -18.80 -36.94 9.87
C LEU A 583 -19.60 -38.23 9.92
N SER A 584 -20.93 -38.12 9.88
CA SER A 584 -21.83 -39.27 9.86
C SER A 584 -21.92 -39.90 8.47
N ALA A 585 -22.23 -41.19 8.43
CA ALA A 585 -22.60 -41.86 7.17
C ALA A 585 -23.79 -41.14 6.53
N SER A 586 -23.78 -41.05 5.19
CA SER A 586 -24.73 -40.30 4.37
C SER A 586 -24.70 -38.77 4.53
N GLN A 587 -23.72 -38.20 5.24
CA GLN A 587 -23.53 -36.74 5.24
C GLN A 587 -23.34 -36.24 3.81
N ALA A 588 -24.17 -35.27 3.40
CA ALA A 588 -24.06 -34.65 2.09
C ALA A 588 -22.83 -33.73 2.06
N ILE A 589 -21.96 -33.97 1.09
CA ILE A 589 -20.73 -33.22 0.83
C ILE A 589 -20.56 -32.89 -0.67
N ALA A 590 -21.67 -32.91 -1.43
CA ALA A 590 -21.68 -32.47 -2.82
C ALA A 590 -21.41 -30.96 -2.93
N GLU A 591 -22.01 -30.19 -2.01
CA GLU A 591 -21.62 -28.81 -1.74
C GLU A 591 -20.57 -28.80 -0.62
N PRO A 592 -19.62 -27.85 -0.61
CA PRO A 592 -18.60 -27.76 0.43
C PRO A 592 -19.21 -27.72 1.85
N PHE A 593 -18.97 -28.77 2.62
CA PHE A 593 -19.40 -28.87 4.01
C PHE A 593 -18.35 -28.21 4.91
N SER A 594 -18.64 -26.99 5.41
CA SER A 594 -17.70 -26.24 6.24
C SER A 594 -17.37 -26.98 7.54
N ILE A 595 -16.07 -27.10 7.83
CA ILE A 595 -15.55 -27.74 9.05
C ILE A 595 -14.91 -26.74 10.01
N SER A 596 -14.55 -25.54 9.54
CA SER A 596 -14.10 -24.42 10.38
C SER A 596 -14.26 -23.09 9.63
N SER A 597 -14.64 -22.04 10.35
CA SER A 597 -14.66 -20.66 9.85
C SER A 597 -13.38 -19.87 10.16
N LEU A 598 -12.43 -20.47 10.88
CA LEU A 598 -11.17 -19.80 11.22
C LEU A 598 -10.32 -19.61 9.95
N GLY A 599 -9.61 -18.48 9.92
CA GLY A 599 -8.51 -18.24 8.98
C GLY A 599 -7.15 -18.41 9.67
N THR A 600 -6.11 -18.57 8.87
CA THR A 600 -4.73 -18.59 9.35
C THR A 600 -3.75 -18.08 8.30
N ILE A 601 -2.63 -17.52 8.75
CA ILE A 601 -1.59 -16.99 7.88
C ILE A 601 -0.43 -17.97 7.86
N ILE A 602 -0.04 -18.41 6.67
CA ILE A 602 1.12 -19.28 6.44
C ILE A 602 2.19 -18.45 5.73
N ALA A 603 3.42 -18.48 6.23
CA ALA A 603 4.52 -17.74 5.62
C ALA A 603 4.84 -18.28 4.22
N LEU A 604 5.17 -17.37 3.31
CA LEU A 604 5.76 -17.69 2.02
C LEU A 604 7.23 -18.04 2.24
N GLU A 605 7.67 -19.16 1.68
CA GLU A 605 9.04 -19.65 1.87
C GLU A 605 9.83 -19.63 0.55
N LYS A 606 9.38 -20.36 -0.47
CA LYS A 606 10.02 -20.48 -1.80
C LYS A 606 9.36 -19.61 -2.86
N GLY A 607 8.22 -19.00 -2.54
CA GLY A 607 7.43 -18.18 -3.46
C GLY A 607 6.20 -18.90 -3.99
N ALA A 608 5.18 -18.12 -4.34
CA ALA A 608 3.83 -18.60 -4.69
C ALA A 608 3.76 -19.70 -5.75
N ASN A 609 4.69 -19.70 -6.71
CA ASN A 609 4.74 -20.70 -7.78
C ASN A 609 5.47 -22.00 -7.40
N LEU A 610 6.28 -21.97 -6.34
CA LEU A 610 7.16 -23.06 -5.92
C LEU A 610 6.73 -23.70 -4.60
N ASP A 611 6.12 -22.93 -3.70
CA ASP A 611 5.62 -23.42 -2.42
C ASP A 611 4.64 -24.58 -2.62
N GLU A 612 4.96 -25.71 -1.98
CA GLU A 612 4.13 -26.90 -1.95
C GLU A 612 3.45 -27.01 -0.60
N PHE A 613 2.13 -27.10 -0.60
CA PHE A 613 1.30 -27.28 0.58
C PHE A 613 0.78 -28.70 0.69
N PHE A 614 0.57 -29.17 1.92
CA PHE A 614 -0.14 -30.41 2.22
C PHE A 614 -0.82 -30.28 3.59
N LEU A 615 -1.68 -31.23 3.95
CA LEU A 615 -2.32 -31.27 5.26
C LEU A 615 -1.84 -32.48 6.04
N THR A 616 -1.69 -32.33 7.35
CA THR A 616 -1.45 -33.43 8.28
C THR A 616 -2.60 -33.56 9.27
N PHE A 617 -2.81 -34.77 9.78
CA PHE A 617 -3.89 -35.09 10.71
C PHE A 617 -3.37 -35.93 11.88
N GLU A 618 -3.86 -35.65 13.10
CA GLU A 618 -3.69 -36.56 14.23
C GLU A 618 -4.59 -37.80 14.08
N GLN A 619 -5.78 -37.61 13.52
CA GLN A 619 -6.67 -38.71 13.12
C GLN A 619 -7.44 -38.32 11.85
N LEU A 620 -7.50 -39.23 10.88
CA LEU A 620 -8.45 -39.18 9.78
C LEU A 620 -8.97 -40.59 9.50
N GLY A 621 -10.24 -40.83 9.85
CA GLY A 621 -10.83 -42.17 9.81
C GLY A 621 -10.09 -43.16 10.70
N GLU A 622 -9.64 -44.27 10.11
CA GLU A 622 -8.87 -45.30 10.80
C GLU A 622 -7.38 -44.96 10.96
N HIS A 623 -6.89 -43.93 10.25
CA HIS A 623 -5.49 -43.51 10.29
C HIS A 623 -5.24 -42.57 11.47
N THR A 624 -4.16 -42.81 12.22
CA THR A 624 -3.77 -41.99 13.37
C THR A 624 -2.29 -41.69 13.36
N TYR A 625 -1.93 -40.48 13.80
CA TYR A 625 -0.56 -40.04 14.05
C TYR A 625 -0.50 -39.36 15.42
N VAL A 626 0.34 -39.88 16.32
CA VAL A 626 0.48 -39.33 17.66
C VAL A 626 1.49 -38.20 17.64
N VAL A 627 1.00 -36.96 17.69
CA VAL A 627 1.83 -35.79 17.94
C VAL A 627 2.24 -35.81 19.41
N LEU A 628 3.53 -36.00 19.69
CA LEU A 628 4.04 -35.79 21.03
C LEU A 628 4.06 -34.28 21.29
N PRO A 629 3.30 -33.77 22.28
CA PRO A 629 3.36 -32.35 22.60
C PRO A 629 4.81 -32.01 22.91
N GLY A 630 5.33 -30.97 22.22
CA GLY A 630 6.68 -30.50 22.45
C GLY A 630 6.93 -30.34 23.95
N VAL A 631 8.03 -30.89 24.44
CA VAL A 631 8.39 -30.77 25.85
C VAL A 631 8.41 -29.28 26.15
N PHE A 632 7.48 -28.82 26.99
CA PHE A 632 7.42 -27.43 27.40
C PHE A 632 8.70 -27.13 28.18
N VAL A 633 9.71 -26.61 27.48
CA VAL A 633 10.91 -26.09 28.10
C VAL A 633 10.49 -24.75 28.66
N THR A 634 10.28 -24.68 29.97
CA THR A 634 10.09 -23.39 30.65
C THR A 634 11.33 -22.56 30.31
N PRO A 635 11.20 -21.44 29.57
CA PRO A 635 12.36 -20.58 29.34
C PRO A 635 12.96 -20.25 30.70
N ALA A 636 14.29 -20.30 30.81
CA ALA A 636 14.94 -19.76 32.00
C ALA A 636 14.43 -18.33 32.16
N GLU A 637 13.88 -18.02 33.34
CA GLU A 637 13.38 -16.69 33.67
C GLU A 637 14.52 -15.70 33.38
N VAL A 638 14.41 -14.94 32.29
CA VAL A 638 15.37 -13.87 32.00
C VAL A 638 15.11 -12.84 33.09
N PRO A 639 16.07 -12.53 33.97
CA PRO A 639 15.87 -11.50 34.96
C PRO A 639 15.43 -10.23 34.23
N ALA A 640 14.31 -9.65 34.64
CA ALA A 640 13.88 -8.35 34.13
C ALA A 640 15.09 -7.42 34.15
N THR A 641 15.41 -6.82 33.00
CA THR A 641 16.52 -5.90 32.88
C THR A 641 16.30 -4.78 33.90
N THR A 642 17.14 -4.72 34.93
CA THR A 642 17.14 -3.63 35.91
C THR A 642 17.71 -2.33 35.34
N GLN A 643 18.01 -2.31 34.03
CA GLN A 643 18.33 -1.08 33.31
C GLN A 643 17.04 -0.32 33.03
N SER A 644 16.66 0.55 33.97
CA SER A 644 15.83 1.72 33.67
C SER A 644 16.72 2.85 33.17
N ALA A 645 16.14 3.79 32.43
CA ALA A 645 16.82 5.04 32.10
C ALA A 645 17.37 5.70 33.37
N GLN A 646 18.65 6.10 33.35
CA GLN A 646 19.28 6.81 34.47
C GLN A 646 18.87 8.29 34.55
N VAL A 647 18.18 8.77 33.52
CA VAL A 647 17.71 10.15 33.36
C VAL A 647 16.18 10.13 33.31
N GLY A 648 15.54 10.88 34.19
CA GLY A 648 14.08 11.01 34.25
C GLY A 648 13.61 12.34 33.66
N VAL A 649 12.30 12.42 33.40
CA VAL A 649 11.61 13.68 33.15
C VAL A 649 10.52 13.83 34.20
N ARG A 650 10.28 15.05 34.69
CA ARG A 650 9.20 15.31 35.64
C ARG A 650 7.86 14.90 35.05
N ASN A 651 7.02 14.26 35.86
CA ASN A 651 5.65 13.94 35.45
C ASN A 651 4.76 15.21 35.47
N PHE A 652 3.55 15.11 34.92
CA PHE A 652 2.63 16.24 34.76
C PHE A 652 2.36 17.02 36.06
N ALA A 653 2.32 16.34 37.21
CA ALA A 653 2.07 16.98 38.50
C ALA A 653 3.30 17.72 39.00
N GLU A 654 4.48 17.12 38.84
CA GLU A 654 5.77 17.71 39.20
C GLU A 654 6.11 18.92 38.33
N ILE A 655 5.81 18.88 37.03
CA ILE A 655 5.94 20.02 36.11
C ILE A 655 5.08 21.17 36.62
N ASN A 656 3.79 20.93 36.86
CA ASN A 656 2.86 21.96 37.31
C ASN A 656 3.28 22.55 38.69
N HIS A 657 3.80 21.71 39.59
CA HIS A 657 4.29 22.17 40.89
C HIS A 657 5.58 22.99 40.75
N SER A 658 6.54 22.51 39.96
CA SER A 658 7.83 23.18 39.73
C SER A 658 7.63 24.54 39.09
N MET A 659 6.77 24.63 38.07
CA MET A 659 6.44 25.92 37.44
C MET A 659 5.78 26.90 38.41
N SER A 660 4.88 26.44 39.27
CA SER A 660 4.28 27.28 40.32
C SER A 660 5.32 27.80 41.30
N MET A 661 6.22 26.93 41.78
CA MET A 661 7.27 27.31 42.73
C MET A 661 8.29 28.26 42.11
N LEU A 662 8.73 27.99 40.88
CA LEU A 662 9.68 28.83 40.16
C LEU A 662 9.07 30.17 39.76
N THR A 663 7.76 30.24 39.50
CA THR A 663 7.09 31.50 39.11
C THR A 663 6.48 32.30 40.25
N GLY A 664 6.20 31.68 41.39
CA GLY A 664 5.43 32.28 42.48
C GLY A 664 3.93 32.44 42.16
N VAL A 665 3.47 31.94 41.00
CA VAL A 665 2.07 31.95 40.60
C VAL A 665 1.38 30.70 41.13
N GLU A 666 0.22 30.87 41.78
CA GLU A 666 -0.56 29.75 42.30
C GLU A 666 -1.10 28.86 41.16
N GLN A 667 -1.04 27.53 41.35
CA GLN A 667 -1.59 26.55 40.39
C GLN A 667 -3.08 26.73 40.10
N GLN A 668 -3.80 27.40 41.01
CA GLN A 668 -5.25 27.66 40.91
C GLN A 668 -5.59 29.00 40.26
N SER A 669 -4.59 29.77 39.81
CA SER A 669 -4.85 30.94 38.97
C SER A 669 -5.58 30.51 37.71
N THR A 670 -6.69 31.16 37.38
CA THR A 670 -7.63 30.72 36.33
C THR A 670 -6.91 30.36 35.02
N LYS A 671 -6.02 31.23 34.52
CA LYS A 671 -5.29 31.00 33.27
C LYS A 671 -4.38 29.78 33.33
N VAL A 672 -3.69 29.57 34.45
CA VAL A 672 -2.81 28.43 34.66
C VAL A 672 -3.62 27.14 34.82
N PHE A 673 -4.67 27.17 35.64
CA PHE A 673 -5.53 26.03 35.90
C PHE A 673 -6.19 25.52 34.60
N ASP A 674 -6.78 26.41 33.82
CA ASP A 674 -7.46 26.07 32.57
C ASP A 674 -6.48 25.50 31.54
N THR A 675 -5.29 26.14 31.41
CA THR A 675 -4.23 25.65 30.51
C THR A 675 -3.73 24.28 30.94
N TYR A 676 -3.52 24.07 32.25
CA TYR A 676 -3.08 22.79 32.78
C TYR A 676 -4.13 21.70 32.53
N GLN A 677 -5.43 21.95 32.72
CA GLN A 677 -6.46 20.96 32.40
C GLN A 677 -6.48 20.60 30.90
N LEU A 678 -6.29 21.60 30.03
CA LEU A 678 -6.24 21.40 28.59
C LEU A 678 -5.05 20.52 28.18
N VAL A 679 -3.85 20.82 28.68
CA VAL A 679 -2.62 20.15 28.24
C VAL A 679 -2.23 18.94 29.10
N LYS A 680 -2.94 18.64 30.20
CA LYS A 680 -2.56 17.57 31.13
C LYS A 680 -2.31 16.22 30.45
N ARG A 681 -3.17 15.85 29.49
CA ARG A 681 -3.06 14.59 28.72
C ARG A 681 -1.87 14.59 27.76
N GLN A 682 -1.36 15.77 27.42
CA GLN A 682 -0.18 15.95 26.59
C GLN A 682 1.09 15.97 27.43
N LEU A 683 1.05 16.03 28.78
CA LEU A 683 2.23 16.04 29.63
C LEU A 683 2.72 14.61 29.99
N PRO A 684 4.01 14.41 30.34
CA PRO A 684 4.54 13.11 30.74
C PRO A 684 3.76 12.50 31.92
N SER A 685 3.37 11.24 31.81
CA SER A 685 2.67 10.50 32.88
C SER A 685 3.62 9.72 33.79
N LEU A 686 4.83 9.42 33.31
CA LEU A 686 5.86 8.65 33.98
C LEU A 686 7.18 9.42 33.98
N GLU A 687 8.02 9.14 34.97
CA GLU A 687 9.36 9.72 35.08
C GLU A 687 10.40 8.95 34.26
N ASN A 688 10.10 8.68 32.99
CA ASN A 688 11.01 7.98 32.08
C ASN A 688 11.21 8.79 30.79
N ILE A 689 12.45 9.18 30.54
CA ILE A 689 12.83 9.96 29.34
C ILE A 689 12.56 9.21 28.03
N GLU A 690 12.57 7.87 28.03
CA GLU A 690 12.28 7.06 26.84
C GLU A 690 10.82 7.19 26.38
N THR A 691 9.95 7.71 27.25
CA THR A 691 8.54 7.97 26.93
C THR A 691 8.28 9.41 26.47
N PHE A 692 9.35 10.21 26.29
CA PHE A 692 9.22 11.61 25.90
C PHE A 692 8.95 11.77 24.40
N ILE A 693 7.87 12.47 24.06
CA ILE A 693 7.43 12.70 22.66
C ILE A 693 7.21 14.19 22.37
N SER A 694 7.19 14.57 21.09
CA SER A 694 7.05 15.97 20.65
C SER A 694 5.79 16.66 21.19
N ALA A 695 4.67 15.94 21.31
CA ALA A 695 3.43 16.46 21.89
C ALA A 695 3.63 16.98 23.34
N GLN A 696 4.51 16.34 24.11
CA GLN A 696 4.80 16.75 25.48
C GLN A 696 5.55 18.07 25.54
N GLN A 697 6.48 18.32 24.61
CA GLN A 697 7.18 19.59 24.53
C GLN A 697 6.21 20.76 24.28
N MET A 698 5.18 20.55 23.44
CA MET A 698 4.17 21.56 23.17
C MET A 698 3.29 21.84 24.39
N GLY A 699 2.83 20.80 25.10
CA GLY A 699 2.04 20.95 26.32
C GLY A 699 2.81 21.69 27.42
N ILE A 700 4.10 21.35 27.61
CA ILE A 700 4.99 22.02 28.57
C ILE A 700 5.16 23.49 28.21
N THR A 701 5.38 23.80 26.93
CA THR A 701 5.57 25.17 26.46
C THR A 701 4.32 26.03 26.68
N GLN A 702 3.13 25.50 26.37
CA GLN A 702 1.87 26.20 26.61
C GLN A 702 1.66 26.51 28.10
N LEU A 703 1.94 25.54 28.97
CA LEU A 703 1.83 25.73 30.42
C LEU A 703 2.84 26.76 30.94
N ALA A 704 4.10 26.70 30.47
CA ALA A 704 5.12 27.68 30.81
C ALA A 704 4.73 29.11 30.39
N ILE A 705 4.15 29.26 29.20
CA ILE A 705 3.63 30.55 28.72
C ILE A 705 2.53 31.06 29.65
N ALA A 706 1.59 30.20 30.07
CA ALA A 706 0.52 30.60 30.99
C ALA A 706 1.07 31.08 32.35
N TYR A 707 2.05 30.37 32.90
CA TYR A 707 2.72 30.74 34.14
C TYR A 707 3.50 32.07 34.02
N CYS A 708 4.35 32.20 33.02
CA CYS A 708 5.15 33.40 32.79
C CYS A 708 4.30 34.63 32.44
N ASP A 709 3.22 34.44 31.68
CA ASP A 709 2.27 35.51 31.39
C ASP A 709 1.60 36.02 32.66
N THR A 710 1.12 35.10 33.52
CA THR A 710 0.48 35.45 34.80
C THR A 710 1.47 36.14 35.74
N ALA A 711 2.70 35.64 35.84
CA ALA A 711 3.76 36.21 36.68
C ALA A 711 4.13 37.64 36.26
N ILE A 712 4.22 37.89 34.95
CA ILE A 712 4.64 39.19 34.42
C ILE A 712 3.48 40.18 34.34
N GLU A 713 2.22 39.75 34.23
CA GLU A 713 1.09 40.69 34.31
C GLU A 713 0.75 41.09 35.76
N ASP A 714 1.08 40.25 36.75
CA ASP A 714 0.94 40.60 38.17
C ASP A 714 2.01 41.63 38.61
N ASN A 715 1.56 42.81 39.06
CA ASN A 715 2.46 43.89 39.46
C ASN A 715 3.34 43.54 40.67
N THR A 716 2.86 42.69 41.58
CA THR A 716 3.58 42.29 42.79
C THR A 716 4.66 41.28 42.43
N ILE A 717 4.31 40.23 41.69
CA ILE A 717 5.27 39.20 41.25
C ILE A 717 6.32 39.83 40.34
N ARG A 718 5.90 40.58 39.31
CA ARG A 718 6.82 41.29 38.40
C ARG A 718 7.74 42.26 39.13
N GLY A 719 7.22 43.06 40.06
CA GLY A 719 8.01 44.02 40.83
C GLY A 719 9.03 43.36 41.76
N ASN A 720 8.71 42.17 42.30
CA ASN A 720 9.64 41.39 43.11
C ASN A 720 10.74 40.73 42.27
N TRP A 721 10.40 40.26 41.07
CA TRP A 721 11.35 39.61 40.17
C TRP A 721 12.28 40.59 39.50
N PHE A 722 11.75 41.72 39.03
CA PHE A 722 12.44 42.65 38.17
C PHE A 722 12.32 44.08 38.71
N PRO A 723 12.87 44.37 39.90
CA PRO A 723 12.71 45.67 40.56
C PRO A 723 13.33 46.83 39.76
N ASP A 724 14.35 46.53 38.95
CA ASP A 724 15.14 47.52 38.21
C ASP A 724 14.76 47.63 36.72
N VAL A 725 13.67 46.99 36.28
CA VAL A 725 13.19 47.07 34.88
C VAL A 725 11.99 48.01 34.76
N ASP A 726 12.11 49.04 33.92
CA ASP A 726 10.98 49.92 33.59
C ASP A 726 10.04 49.30 32.54
N PHE A 727 9.04 48.53 32.99
CA PHE A 727 8.02 47.94 32.13
C PHE A 727 7.01 48.95 31.54
N THR A 728 7.13 50.24 31.86
CA THR A 728 6.33 51.31 31.25
C THR A 728 7.03 51.94 30.05
N ALA A 729 8.32 51.65 29.86
CA ALA A 729 9.09 52.10 28.72
C ALA A 729 9.11 51.06 27.58
N VAL A 730 9.43 51.54 26.38
CA VAL A 730 9.60 50.71 25.18
C VAL A 730 10.89 49.86 25.26
N PRO A 731 11.01 48.75 24.51
CA PRO A 731 12.16 47.85 24.61
C PRO A 731 13.52 48.53 24.36
N SER A 732 13.57 49.52 23.46
CA SER A 732 14.80 50.26 23.17
C SER A 732 15.31 51.10 24.34
N VAL A 733 14.49 51.33 25.36
CA VAL A 733 14.86 51.99 26.62
C VAL A 733 15.01 50.95 27.72
N ALA A 734 13.96 50.16 27.97
CA ALA A 734 13.90 49.22 29.10
C ALA A 734 14.85 48.02 28.96
N LEU A 735 15.18 47.60 27.74
CA LEU A 735 15.96 46.39 27.42
C LEU A 735 17.15 46.69 26.49
N ASN A 736 17.65 47.94 26.56
CA ASN A 736 18.87 48.33 25.85
C ASN A 736 20.08 47.53 26.37
N ALA A 737 21.21 47.61 25.66
CA ALA A 737 22.40 46.80 25.98
C ALA A 737 22.89 46.95 27.44
N THR A 738 22.69 48.10 28.08
CA THR A 738 23.06 48.35 29.48
C THR A 738 22.01 47.81 30.44
N GLU A 739 20.72 48.09 30.19
CA GLU A 739 19.63 47.80 31.13
C GLU A 739 19.16 46.35 31.11
N ARG A 740 19.45 45.61 30.03
CA ARG A 740 18.95 44.24 29.85
C ARG A 740 19.43 43.25 30.92
N ALA A 741 20.58 43.50 31.52
CA ALA A 741 21.08 42.70 32.65
C ALA A 741 20.09 42.72 33.84
N ASN A 742 19.28 43.78 33.98
CA ASN A 742 18.25 43.91 35.00
C ASN A 742 17.04 42.97 34.76
N LEU A 743 16.84 42.51 33.52
CA LEU A 743 15.88 41.45 33.20
C LEU A 743 16.51 40.06 33.32
N LEU A 744 17.68 39.85 32.70
CA LEU A 744 18.24 38.51 32.51
C LEU A 744 18.80 37.92 33.81
N ASN A 745 19.48 38.71 34.64
CA ASN A 745 20.07 38.19 35.88
C ASN A 745 18.99 37.70 36.86
N PRO A 746 17.93 38.47 37.18
CA PRO A 746 16.90 37.97 38.07
C PRO A 746 16.13 36.79 37.48
N LEU A 747 15.89 36.79 36.16
CA LEU A 747 15.20 35.69 35.48
C LEU A 747 15.93 34.36 35.64
N ILE A 748 17.24 34.35 35.39
CA ILE A 748 18.07 33.15 35.49
C ILE A 748 18.21 32.72 36.94
N ASN A 749 18.41 33.65 37.87
CA ASN A 749 18.49 33.33 39.30
C ASN A 749 17.20 32.68 39.83
N GLN A 750 16.06 33.13 39.32
CA GLN A 750 14.75 32.64 39.73
C GLN A 750 14.41 31.27 39.11
N LEU A 751 14.70 31.10 37.80
CA LEU A 751 14.32 29.89 37.05
C LEU A 751 15.40 28.80 37.04
N MET A 752 16.64 29.15 37.35
CA MET A 752 17.77 28.24 37.48
C MET A 752 18.47 28.43 38.84
N PRO A 753 17.77 28.24 39.98
CA PRO A 753 18.30 28.56 41.30
C PRO A 753 19.45 27.63 41.75
N LEU A 754 19.65 26.51 41.05
CA LEU A 754 20.69 25.53 41.31
C LEU A 754 21.69 25.48 40.15
N SER A 755 22.92 25.06 40.43
CA SER A 755 23.95 24.81 39.42
C SER A 755 24.32 23.32 39.45
N LEU A 756 23.75 22.55 38.52
CA LEU A 756 24.04 21.13 38.35
C LEU A 756 25.14 20.90 37.31
N ALA A 757 25.91 19.82 37.46
CA ALA A 757 26.93 19.46 36.47
C ALA A 757 26.34 18.98 35.13
N SER A 758 25.09 18.50 35.14
CA SER A 758 24.36 17.93 34.01
C SER A 758 23.39 18.90 33.32
N GLN A 759 23.39 20.18 33.69
CA GLN A 759 22.54 21.21 33.06
C GLN A 759 23.40 22.28 32.35
N PRO A 760 22.83 23.04 31.40
CA PRO A 760 23.51 24.19 30.81
C PRO A 760 23.98 25.20 31.87
N SER A 761 25.17 25.77 31.67
CA SER A 761 25.67 26.81 32.57
C SER A 761 24.80 28.07 32.50
N GLN A 762 24.62 28.76 33.63
CA GLN A 762 23.83 30.01 33.67
C GLN A 762 24.38 31.06 32.69
N SER A 763 25.69 31.11 32.44
CA SER A 763 26.29 32.04 31.47
C SER A 763 25.95 31.67 30.02
N SER A 764 25.87 30.38 29.69
CA SER A 764 25.42 29.93 28.37
C SER A 764 23.95 30.32 28.12
N VAL A 765 23.08 30.09 29.11
CA VAL A 765 21.66 30.46 29.03
C VAL A 765 21.50 31.98 28.97
N TYR A 766 22.30 32.73 29.73
CA TYR A 766 22.32 34.19 29.66
C TYR A 766 22.61 34.70 28.25
N ASN A 767 23.64 34.17 27.59
CA ASN A 767 24.01 34.61 26.25
C ASN A 767 22.92 34.32 25.21
N GLU A 768 22.25 33.16 25.33
CA GLU A 768 21.15 32.80 24.42
C GLU A 768 19.93 33.72 24.62
N LEU A 769 19.57 33.99 25.87
CA LEU A 769 18.49 34.93 26.18
C LEU A 769 18.85 36.36 25.80
N ASP A 770 20.11 36.78 25.93
CA ASP A 770 20.59 38.08 25.47
C ASP A 770 20.43 38.22 23.96
N SER A 771 20.78 37.19 23.20
CA SER A 771 20.55 37.14 21.74
C SER A 771 19.06 37.24 21.40
N LEU A 772 18.23 36.45 22.09
CA LEU A 772 16.77 36.46 21.91
C LEU A 772 16.17 37.84 22.20
N VAL A 773 16.50 38.42 23.35
CA VAL A 773 16.01 39.75 23.76
C VAL A 773 16.51 40.83 22.82
N SER A 774 17.77 40.75 22.35
CA SER A 774 18.31 41.60 21.29
C SER A 774 17.44 41.55 20.03
N GLY A 775 17.19 40.36 19.51
CA GLY A 775 16.40 40.17 18.29
C GLY A 775 14.97 40.66 18.45
N LEU A 776 14.31 40.33 19.57
CA LEU A 776 12.92 40.70 19.80
C LEU A 776 12.71 42.18 20.13
N SER A 777 13.76 42.87 20.59
CA SER A 777 13.76 44.31 20.86
C SER A 777 13.88 45.16 19.58
N ILE A 778 14.23 44.56 18.44
CA ILE A 778 14.21 45.23 17.14
C ILE A 778 12.76 45.35 16.66
N CYS A 779 12.35 46.58 16.35
CA CYS A 779 10.98 46.87 15.91
C CYS A 779 11.01 47.51 14.51
N SER A 780 10.24 46.97 13.58
CA SER A 780 10.04 47.55 12.23
C SER A 780 8.98 48.68 12.20
N GLY A 781 8.43 49.06 13.37
CA GLY A 781 7.40 50.09 13.57
C GLY A 781 7.33 50.58 15.02
N THR A 782 6.23 51.21 15.44
CA THR A 782 6.08 51.78 16.80
C THR A 782 5.91 50.69 17.86
N CYS A 783 6.96 50.44 18.64
CA CYS A 783 6.87 49.54 19.79
C CYS A 783 6.27 50.23 21.01
N THR A 784 5.38 49.54 21.72
CA THR A 784 4.76 50.01 22.96
C THR A 784 5.42 49.34 24.17
N ALA A 785 5.12 49.84 25.37
CA ALA A 785 5.54 49.21 26.63
C ALA A 785 5.02 47.78 26.81
N GLU A 786 3.94 47.41 26.11
CA GLU A 786 3.44 46.04 26.07
C GLU A 786 4.46 45.08 25.48
N ARG A 787 5.21 45.51 24.45
CA ARG A 787 6.26 44.69 23.84
C ARG A 787 7.36 44.33 24.85
N THR A 788 7.71 45.25 25.76
CA THR A 788 8.67 44.98 26.85
C THR A 788 8.19 43.83 27.73
N ARG A 789 6.90 43.82 28.09
CA ARG A 789 6.29 42.71 28.84
C ARG A 789 6.25 41.42 28.01
N THR A 790 5.91 41.47 26.73
CA THR A 790 5.92 40.30 25.84
C THR A 790 7.30 39.66 25.76
N ILE A 791 8.37 40.47 25.61
CA ILE A 791 9.75 39.97 25.54
C ILE A 791 10.14 39.29 26.85
N ALA A 792 9.78 39.87 28.00
CA ALA A 792 10.00 39.25 29.29
C ALA A 792 9.24 37.92 29.43
N LYS A 793 8.00 37.83 28.94
CA LYS A 793 7.19 36.59 28.93
C LYS A 793 7.83 35.51 28.09
N SER A 794 8.24 35.84 26.86
CA SER A 794 8.91 34.90 25.97
C SER A 794 10.24 34.41 26.55
N SER A 795 11.03 35.30 27.16
CA SER A 795 12.30 34.94 27.79
C SER A 795 12.08 34.03 29.00
N CYS A 796 11.07 34.33 29.82
CA CYS A 796 10.66 33.47 30.94
C CYS A 796 10.21 32.09 30.46
N ALA A 797 9.33 32.02 29.45
CA ALA A 797 8.82 30.76 28.95
C ALA A 797 9.93 29.89 28.34
N ALA A 798 10.91 30.49 27.64
CA ALA A 798 12.04 29.78 27.06
C ALA A 798 12.88 29.04 28.11
N VAL A 799 13.09 29.62 29.29
CA VAL A 799 13.82 28.97 30.38
C VAL A 799 12.91 27.99 31.13
N LEU A 800 11.68 28.40 31.42
CA LEU A 800 10.75 27.61 32.22
C LEU A 800 10.28 26.33 31.52
N ALA A 801 10.22 26.31 30.18
CA ALA A 801 9.91 25.12 29.38
C ALA A 801 11.15 24.29 28.99
N SER A 802 12.34 24.65 29.49
CA SER A 802 13.60 24.00 29.09
C SER A 802 13.85 22.71 29.86
N ALA A 803 14.86 21.96 29.40
CA ALA A 803 15.38 20.78 30.09
C ALA A 803 15.81 21.05 31.54
N VAL A 804 16.16 22.29 31.89
CA VAL A 804 16.54 22.66 33.27
C VAL A 804 15.38 22.46 34.25
N MET A 805 14.15 22.76 33.82
CA MET A 805 12.94 22.53 34.61
C MET A 805 12.43 21.09 34.43
N LEU A 806 12.63 20.48 33.26
CA LEU A 806 11.97 19.22 32.92
C LEU A 806 12.74 17.97 33.38
N VAL A 807 14.06 17.94 33.21
CA VAL A 807 14.87 16.74 33.40
C VAL A 807 15.27 16.58 34.87
N GLN A 808 15.33 15.34 35.37
CA GLN A 808 15.74 15.01 36.75
C GLN A 808 16.64 13.79 36.85
#